data_AF-A0A956L2T7-F1
#
_entry.id   AF-A0A956L2T7-F1
#
_cell.length_a   1.000
_cell.length_b   1.000
_cell.length_c   1.000
_cell.angle_alpha   90.00
_cell.angle_beta   90.00
_cell.angle_gamma   90.00
#
_symmetry.space_group_name_H-M   'P 1'
#
loop_
_entity.id
_entity.type
_entity.pdbx_description
1 polymer ?
#
loop_
_entity_poly.entity_id
_entity_poly.type
_entity_poly.pdbx_seq_one_letter_code
_entity_poly.pdbx_strand_id
1 'polypeptide(L)'
;MNVRVRFGPDDYLLVSRRDLLDLRDRVRARAFVEGGRRPAGTGEPDEPLAIDAIVDALATGALVPVRIAQAPRVMQTPEPRPLLEPGTPLDLPPMGPRLQPLELEVLHETGGTFARARFVVELPDGTLVDGILDEHSRWAHPGVPSGGDCAIHFHAPLQLTEDQQRRPSTGPCRPGPDDRVAAVGSTPQLRLRAGRGHRLLVVQLPPPVPEVGLHAGVFVDAQAFVTPGIALALDALADALRDEPRVRITALANADADADADPSRDKALSDRRARALAAVLTNDVPAFEALAEDDGWSLRHDQAMLRGLGCNPAAIDGVDGPLTRRATSWFQDEWSRGVHHPDGLAAPLDVTGTLDPATRRALREAYLLALSPQLTPDRLVGPGAVGCAGFTLPPSPSDPGRGGSLALWPPREPGPSRSIPCRAGDPGACRLDDRDESDRCRFHRETFVRTAASAAPCFYDFDWLRLPSGAFNLSAITSLPDRTPVRFWVMRDVQDYDGRVRRHHGPSPLPMRGTVVGEPFAGIVRYGVCVALWHPPEGWDPLRWRDWWTDLEDEDEDEDETETETETETETDTDTETELGALFHPPLFAIEYDGGWAFSRPPGERIDRFVLRNARRAGLALANDGRFVAFETTAGDRIVSGRQRRADEHLQILGWCSYEDHLCPEQEAA
;
A
#
# COMPACT_ATOMS: atom_id res chain seq x y z
N MET A 1 -26.42 7.77 -11.15
CA MET A 1 -26.19 6.35 -10.76
C MET A 1 -24.86 5.92 -11.38
N ASN A 2 -23.85 5.63 -10.56
CA ASN A 2 -22.46 5.55 -11.03
C ASN A 2 -22.03 4.09 -11.25
N VAL A 3 -21.86 3.68 -12.51
CA VAL A 3 -21.23 2.41 -12.89
C VAL A 3 -19.71 2.59 -12.85
N ARG A 4 -19.00 1.81 -12.04
CA ARG A 4 -17.53 1.82 -12.02
C ARG A 4 -17.00 0.89 -13.11
N VAL A 5 -16.43 1.47 -14.15
CA VAL A 5 -15.67 0.75 -15.17
C VAL A 5 -14.19 0.78 -14.78
N ARG A 6 -13.52 -0.37 -14.83
CA ARG A 6 -12.06 -0.49 -14.67
C ARG A 6 -11.47 -1.16 -15.91
N PHE A 7 -10.42 -0.56 -16.45
CA PHE A 7 -9.61 -1.14 -17.52
C PHE A 7 -8.41 -1.86 -16.89
N GLY A 8 -8.22 -3.13 -17.26
CA GLY A 8 -7.04 -3.91 -16.90
C GLY A 8 -5.91 -3.74 -17.92
N PRO A 9 -4.69 -4.22 -17.61
CA PRO A 9 -3.50 -4.05 -18.45
C PRO A 9 -3.53 -4.83 -19.79
N ASP A 10 -4.50 -5.73 -20.00
CA ASP A 10 -4.65 -6.53 -21.22
C ASP A 10 -6.00 -6.31 -21.96
N ASP A 11 -6.60 -5.11 -21.84
CA ASP A 11 -7.76 -4.68 -22.64
C ASP A 11 -9.00 -5.61 -22.60
N TYR A 12 -9.42 -6.04 -21.41
CA TYR A 12 -10.74 -6.65 -21.19
C TYR A 12 -11.62 -5.79 -20.27
N LEU A 13 -12.92 -5.70 -20.60
CA LEU A 13 -13.95 -5.06 -19.78
C LEU A 13 -14.40 -6.04 -18.68
N LEU A 14 -14.05 -5.80 -17.42
CA LEU A 14 -14.58 -6.57 -16.29
C LEU A 14 -15.64 -5.75 -15.56
N VAL A 15 -16.89 -6.22 -15.65
CA VAL A 15 -18.05 -5.63 -14.98
C VAL A 15 -18.36 -6.47 -13.74
N SER A 16 -18.64 -5.85 -12.59
CA SER A 16 -19.02 -6.61 -11.40
C SER A 16 -20.35 -7.33 -11.61
N ARG A 17 -20.53 -8.51 -10.99
CA ARG A 17 -21.78 -9.31 -11.11
C ARG A 17 -23.03 -8.56 -10.62
N ARG A 18 -22.86 -7.50 -9.80
CA ARG A 18 -23.96 -6.62 -9.35
C ARG A 18 -24.40 -5.64 -10.43
N ASP A 19 -23.49 -5.16 -11.28
CA ASP A 19 -23.81 -4.20 -12.34
C ASP A 19 -24.42 -4.88 -13.59
N LEU A 20 -24.07 -6.16 -13.82
CA LEU A 20 -24.69 -7.02 -14.83
C LEU A 20 -26.17 -7.33 -14.56
N LEU A 21 -26.66 -7.15 -13.32
CA LEU A 21 -28.08 -7.33 -13.00
C LEU A 21 -28.96 -6.19 -13.56
N ASP A 22 -28.38 -5.01 -13.82
CA ASP A 22 -29.09 -3.79 -14.23
C ASP A 22 -29.09 -3.54 -15.76
N LEU A 23 -28.29 -4.30 -16.52
CA LEU A 23 -28.18 -4.19 -17.98
C LEU A 23 -29.06 -5.18 -18.76
N ARG A 24 -30.04 -5.81 -18.08
CA ARG A 24 -31.02 -6.72 -18.73
C ARG A 24 -32.03 -6.01 -19.62
N ASP A 25 -32.09 -4.68 -19.53
CA ASP A 25 -32.88 -3.84 -20.42
C ASP A 25 -32.09 -3.51 -21.69
N ARG A 26 -32.59 -4.00 -22.83
CA ARG A 26 -31.99 -3.83 -24.16
C ARG A 26 -31.76 -2.36 -24.51
N VAL A 27 -32.61 -1.45 -24.03
CA VAL A 27 -32.49 -0.01 -24.27
C VAL A 27 -31.27 0.57 -23.55
N ARG A 28 -31.05 0.19 -22.28
CA ARG A 28 -29.90 0.61 -21.49
C ARG A 28 -28.59 0.00 -21.98
N ALA A 29 -28.61 -1.27 -22.40
CA ALA A 29 -27.45 -1.92 -23.00
C ALA A 29 -27.03 -1.25 -24.31
N ARG A 30 -27.99 -0.85 -25.17
CA ARG A 30 -27.70 -0.13 -26.42
C ARG A 30 -27.13 1.27 -26.16
N ALA A 31 -27.74 2.05 -25.25
CA ALA A 31 -27.24 3.37 -24.88
C ALA A 31 -25.82 3.33 -24.31
N PHE A 32 -25.49 2.27 -23.56
CA PHE A 32 -24.13 2.04 -23.04
C PHE A 32 -23.11 1.75 -24.15
N VAL A 33 -23.45 0.89 -25.11
CA VAL A 33 -22.56 0.55 -26.25
C VAL A 33 -22.35 1.76 -27.17
N GLU A 34 -23.40 2.56 -27.39
CA GLU A 34 -23.34 3.74 -28.25
C GLU A 34 -22.62 4.93 -27.57
N GLY A 35 -22.79 5.11 -26.26
CA GLY A 35 -22.15 6.17 -25.48
C GLY A 35 -20.64 6.00 -25.25
N GLY A 36 -20.09 4.81 -25.47
CA GLY A 36 -18.66 4.52 -25.37
C GLY A 36 -17.83 4.91 -26.61
N ARG A 37 -18.46 5.32 -27.72
CA ARG A 37 -17.73 5.74 -28.93
C ARG A 37 -17.23 7.18 -28.78
N ARG A 38 -15.91 7.38 -28.74
CA ARG A 38 -15.33 8.68 -29.13
C ARG A 38 -15.45 8.87 -30.65
N PRO A 39 -15.70 10.08 -31.16
CA PRO A 39 -15.65 10.35 -32.58
C PRO A 39 -14.18 10.30 -33.04
N ALA A 40 -13.76 9.19 -33.62
CA ALA A 40 -12.49 9.10 -34.32
C ALA A 40 -12.71 9.42 -35.80
N GLY A 41 -11.91 10.35 -36.32
CA GLY A 41 -11.93 10.75 -37.72
C GLY A 41 -11.55 9.61 -38.66
N THR A 42 -12.27 9.57 -39.79
CA THR A 42 -11.92 8.94 -41.07
C THR A 42 -11.46 7.48 -41.05
N GLY A 43 -12.43 6.57 -41.21
CA GLY A 43 -12.23 5.17 -41.61
C GLY A 43 -13.56 4.43 -41.51
N GLU A 44 -13.95 3.71 -42.56
CA GLU A 44 -15.26 3.06 -42.85
C GLU A 44 -16.15 2.59 -41.68
N PRO A 45 -17.49 2.63 -41.83
CA PRO A 45 -18.42 2.19 -40.79
C PRO A 45 -18.36 0.67 -40.59
N ASP A 46 -17.89 0.24 -39.41
CA ASP A 46 -18.08 -1.14 -38.94
C ASP A 46 -19.57 -1.53 -38.95
N GLU A 47 -19.85 -2.73 -39.46
CA GLU A 47 -21.20 -3.25 -39.73
C GLU A 47 -22.15 -3.15 -38.51
N PRO A 48 -23.38 -2.64 -38.69
CA PRO A 48 -24.41 -2.56 -37.64
C PRO A 48 -24.72 -3.87 -36.92
N LEU A 49 -24.42 -5.01 -37.57
CA LEU A 49 -24.67 -6.37 -37.07
C LEU A 49 -23.89 -6.71 -35.79
N ALA A 50 -22.76 -6.05 -35.52
CA ALA A 50 -21.97 -6.31 -34.31
C ALA A 50 -22.61 -5.70 -33.04
N ILE A 51 -23.32 -4.56 -33.16
CA ILE A 51 -23.87 -3.84 -32.01
C ILE A 51 -25.07 -4.59 -31.43
N ASP A 52 -26.01 -5.03 -32.26
CA ASP A 52 -27.19 -5.74 -31.78
C ASP A 52 -26.83 -7.09 -31.14
N ALA A 53 -25.79 -7.77 -31.62
CA ALA A 53 -25.29 -9.00 -31.02
C ALA A 53 -24.66 -8.79 -29.63
N ILE A 54 -23.90 -7.69 -29.45
CA ILE A 54 -23.32 -7.32 -28.15
C ILE A 54 -24.43 -6.90 -27.18
N VAL A 55 -25.41 -6.12 -27.66
CA VAL A 55 -26.57 -5.68 -26.86
C VAL A 55 -27.42 -6.88 -26.41
N ASP A 56 -27.66 -7.86 -27.27
CA ASP A 56 -28.41 -9.08 -26.92
C ASP A 56 -27.66 -9.99 -25.96
N ALA A 57 -26.33 -10.10 -26.10
CA ALA A 57 -25.50 -10.85 -25.17
C ALA A 57 -25.42 -10.16 -23.79
N LEU A 58 -25.35 -8.82 -23.73
CA LEU A 58 -25.39 -8.08 -22.46
C LEU A 58 -26.78 -8.16 -21.79
N ALA A 59 -27.86 -8.04 -22.57
CA ALA A 59 -29.23 -8.13 -22.06
C ALA A 59 -29.57 -9.52 -21.47
N THR A 60 -28.90 -10.57 -21.95
CA THR A 60 -29.04 -11.94 -21.44
C THR A 60 -28.08 -12.27 -20.28
N GLY A 61 -27.22 -11.31 -19.88
CA GLY A 61 -26.26 -11.45 -18.79
C GLY A 61 -24.98 -12.22 -19.15
N ALA A 62 -24.67 -12.36 -20.44
CA ALA A 62 -23.43 -12.97 -20.92
C ALA A 62 -22.26 -11.97 -20.88
N LEU A 63 -21.04 -12.47 -20.62
CA LEU A 63 -19.81 -11.70 -20.71
C LEU A 63 -19.35 -11.65 -22.17
N VAL A 64 -19.19 -10.45 -22.74
CA VAL A 64 -18.77 -10.26 -24.14
C VAL A 64 -17.38 -9.62 -24.20
N PRO A 65 -16.35 -10.31 -24.72
CA PRO A 65 -15.05 -9.69 -24.96
C PRO A 65 -15.08 -8.85 -26.25
N VAL A 66 -14.63 -7.60 -26.18
CA VAL A 66 -14.48 -6.71 -27.34
C VAL A 66 -13.00 -6.39 -27.52
N ARG A 67 -12.47 -6.60 -28.73
CA ARG A 67 -11.04 -6.41 -29.06
C ARG A 67 -10.87 -5.13 -29.87
N ILE A 68 -9.98 -4.23 -29.45
CA ILE A 68 -9.62 -3.02 -30.21
C ILE A 68 -8.21 -3.22 -30.77
N ALA A 69 -8.05 -3.07 -32.08
CA ALA A 69 -6.76 -3.31 -32.75
C ALA A 69 -5.84 -2.08 -32.63
N GLN A 70 -4.59 -2.28 -32.18
CA GLN A 70 -3.49 -1.36 -32.43
C GLN A 70 -2.29 -2.08 -33.07
N ALA A 71 -1.70 -1.43 -34.08
CA ALA A 71 -0.52 -1.89 -34.79
C ALA A 71 0.77 -1.62 -33.97
N PRO A 72 1.81 -2.45 -34.09
CA PRO A 72 3.04 -2.33 -33.31
C PRO A 72 3.90 -1.12 -33.75
N ARG A 73 4.45 -0.39 -32.78
CA ARG A 73 5.52 0.59 -33.01
C ARG A 73 6.89 -0.05 -32.79
N VAL A 74 7.75 0.09 -33.81
CA VAL A 74 9.17 -0.32 -33.81
C VAL A 74 10.00 0.78 -33.17
N MET A 75 10.83 0.46 -32.17
CA MET A 75 11.87 1.34 -31.64
C MET A 75 13.20 1.08 -32.37
N GLN A 76 13.85 2.16 -32.83
CA GLN A 76 15.20 2.16 -33.37
C GLN A 76 16.24 2.24 -32.24
N THR A 77 17.29 1.44 -32.35
CA THR A 77 18.47 1.40 -31.48
C THR A 77 19.46 2.53 -31.80
N PRO A 78 20.13 3.15 -30.80
CA PRO A 78 21.21 4.10 -31.04
C PRO A 78 22.57 3.41 -31.26
N GLU A 79 23.41 3.99 -32.14
CA GLU A 79 24.76 3.49 -32.47
C GLU A 79 25.80 3.72 -31.35
N PRO A 80 26.73 2.79 -31.13
CA PRO A 80 27.80 2.93 -30.14
C PRO A 80 28.98 3.79 -30.65
N ARG A 81 29.56 4.61 -29.76
CA ARG A 81 30.81 5.38 -29.99
C ARG A 81 32.06 4.54 -29.70
N PRO A 82 33.19 4.81 -30.37
CA PRO A 82 34.45 4.08 -30.15
C PRO A 82 35.20 4.58 -28.90
N LEU A 83 35.76 3.64 -28.13
CA LEU A 83 36.65 3.90 -26.99
C LEU A 83 38.12 3.90 -27.43
N LEU A 84 38.89 4.85 -26.90
CA LEU A 84 40.33 5.03 -27.08
C LEU A 84 41.14 3.99 -26.27
N GLU A 85 42.21 3.47 -26.87
CA GLU A 85 43.14 2.50 -26.29
C GLU A 85 44.19 3.15 -25.34
N PRO A 86 44.53 2.51 -24.20
CA PRO A 86 45.73 2.82 -23.43
C PRO A 86 46.95 1.99 -23.89
N GLY A 87 48.13 2.61 -23.81
CA GLY A 87 49.39 2.13 -24.40
C GLY A 87 50.01 0.86 -23.80
N THR A 88 50.87 0.27 -24.63
CA THR A 88 51.49 -1.05 -24.55
C THR A 88 52.56 -1.18 -23.44
N PRO A 89 52.48 -2.19 -22.54
CA PRO A 89 53.60 -2.63 -21.71
C PRO A 89 54.45 -3.69 -22.43
N LEU A 90 55.75 -3.69 -22.11
CA LEU A 90 56.83 -4.49 -22.71
C LEU A 90 56.68 -6.02 -22.55
N ASP A 91 56.98 -6.74 -23.63
CA ASP A 91 56.95 -8.20 -23.77
C ASP A 91 58.01 -8.94 -22.94
N LEU A 92 57.54 -9.86 -22.10
CA LEU A 92 58.31 -11.04 -21.68
C LEU A 92 57.85 -12.24 -22.54
N PRO A 93 58.74 -13.18 -22.89
CA PRO A 93 58.38 -14.32 -23.73
C PRO A 93 57.23 -15.14 -23.10
N PRO A 94 56.13 -15.39 -23.84
CA PRO A 94 54.94 -16.01 -23.28
C PRO A 94 55.21 -17.48 -22.93
N MET A 95 55.04 -17.83 -21.66
CA MET A 95 54.81 -19.23 -21.30
C MET A 95 53.49 -19.65 -21.95
N GLY A 96 53.53 -20.69 -22.78
CA GLY A 96 52.32 -21.24 -23.40
C GLY A 96 51.24 -21.52 -22.34
N PRO A 97 49.95 -21.26 -22.64
CA PRO A 97 48.88 -21.40 -21.68
C PRO A 97 48.84 -22.84 -21.15
N ARG A 98 48.90 -23.00 -19.82
CA ARG A 98 48.68 -24.29 -19.20
C ARG A 98 47.20 -24.63 -19.38
N LEU A 99 46.90 -25.75 -20.03
CA LEU A 99 45.53 -26.24 -20.15
C LEU A 99 45.12 -26.92 -18.84
N GLN A 100 43.92 -26.64 -18.37
CA GLN A 100 43.31 -27.24 -17.20
C GLN A 100 41.95 -27.86 -17.56
N PRO A 101 41.54 -28.96 -16.90
CA PRO A 101 40.25 -29.56 -17.13
C PRO A 101 39.13 -28.68 -16.55
N LEU A 102 37.96 -28.71 -17.19
CA LEU A 102 36.71 -28.17 -16.66
C LEU A 102 35.75 -29.34 -16.49
N GLU A 103 35.26 -29.58 -15.28
CA GLU A 103 34.30 -30.64 -14.98
C GLU A 103 32.99 -30.03 -14.46
N LEU A 104 31.87 -30.55 -14.94
CA LEU A 104 30.52 -30.16 -14.56
C LEU A 104 29.70 -31.41 -14.20
N GLU A 105 29.08 -31.40 -13.02
CA GLU A 105 28.07 -32.37 -12.61
C GLU A 105 26.74 -31.65 -12.37
N VAL A 106 25.63 -32.15 -12.94
CA VAL A 106 24.30 -31.54 -12.77
C VAL A 106 23.35 -32.53 -12.11
N LEU A 107 22.85 -32.21 -10.93
CA LEU A 107 22.01 -33.12 -10.14
C LEU A 107 20.72 -32.44 -9.74
N HIS A 108 19.62 -33.17 -9.68
CA HIS A 108 18.38 -32.67 -9.09
C HIS A 108 18.43 -32.84 -7.56
N GLU A 109 17.72 -32.00 -6.80
CA GLU A 109 17.65 -32.11 -5.33
C GLU A 109 17.12 -33.46 -4.84
N THR A 110 16.28 -34.12 -5.64
CA THR A 110 15.77 -35.47 -5.35
C THR A 110 16.76 -36.58 -5.71
N GLY A 111 17.95 -36.22 -6.18
CA GLY A 111 18.97 -37.13 -6.70
C GLY A 111 18.76 -37.57 -8.16
N GLY A 112 17.77 -36.98 -8.85
CA GLY A 112 17.53 -37.20 -10.27
C GLY A 112 18.65 -36.68 -11.18
N THR A 113 18.83 -37.31 -12.34
CA THR A 113 19.86 -36.98 -13.33
C THR A 113 19.28 -36.22 -14.53
N PHE A 114 20.03 -35.27 -15.10
CA PHE A 114 19.74 -34.59 -16.36
C PHE A 114 20.53 -35.20 -17.52
N ALA A 115 20.50 -36.53 -17.61
CA ALA A 115 21.24 -37.26 -18.64
C ALA A 115 20.93 -36.69 -20.04
N ARG A 116 21.99 -36.51 -20.84
CA ARG A 116 21.91 -36.05 -22.24
C ARG A 116 21.43 -34.61 -22.42
N ALA A 117 21.32 -33.81 -21.35
CA ALA A 117 21.08 -32.37 -21.49
C ALA A 117 22.21 -31.73 -22.29
N ARG A 118 21.84 -30.87 -23.25
CA ARG A 118 22.78 -30.21 -24.16
C ARG A 118 23.01 -28.76 -23.73
N PHE A 119 24.23 -28.29 -23.91
CA PHE A 119 24.63 -26.92 -23.60
C PHE A 119 25.81 -26.48 -24.48
N VAL A 120 26.09 -25.18 -24.50
CA VAL A 120 27.29 -24.60 -25.12
C VAL A 120 28.18 -24.04 -24.01
N VAL A 121 29.49 -24.24 -24.14
CA VAL A 121 30.50 -23.63 -23.29
C VAL A 121 31.27 -22.60 -24.11
N GLU A 122 31.18 -21.34 -23.73
CA GLU A 122 32.06 -20.27 -24.21
C GLU A 122 33.34 -20.28 -23.37
N LEU A 123 34.45 -20.62 -24.00
CA LEU A 123 35.79 -20.61 -23.41
C LEU A 123 36.31 -19.17 -23.27
N PRO A 124 37.38 -18.94 -22.48
CA PRO A 124 37.91 -17.60 -22.23
C PRO A 124 38.42 -16.87 -23.48
N ASP A 125 38.73 -17.61 -24.55
CA ASP A 125 39.17 -17.09 -25.85
C ASP A 125 37.99 -16.81 -26.81
N GLY A 126 36.74 -16.95 -26.34
CA GLY A 126 35.52 -16.81 -27.13
C GLY A 126 35.14 -18.07 -27.93
N THR A 127 35.93 -19.15 -27.87
CA THR A 127 35.60 -20.39 -28.56
C THR A 127 34.35 -21.03 -27.96
N LEU A 128 33.39 -21.41 -28.80
CA LEU A 128 32.19 -22.13 -28.39
C LEU A 128 32.40 -23.64 -28.54
N VAL A 129 32.10 -24.40 -27.48
CA VAL A 129 32.18 -25.86 -27.44
C VAL A 129 30.83 -26.44 -27.07
N ASP A 130 30.31 -27.33 -27.92
CA ASP A 130 29.08 -28.08 -27.61
C ASP A 130 29.34 -29.14 -26.53
N GLY A 131 28.51 -29.14 -25.50
CA GLY A 131 28.52 -30.07 -24.39
C GLY A 131 27.24 -30.91 -24.33
N ILE A 132 27.39 -32.19 -23.95
CA ILE A 132 26.28 -33.10 -23.67
C ILE A 132 26.60 -33.81 -22.36
N LEU A 133 25.70 -33.73 -21.38
CA LEU A 133 25.84 -34.48 -20.14
C LEU A 133 25.72 -35.98 -20.39
N ASP A 134 26.55 -36.78 -19.72
CA ASP A 134 26.50 -38.24 -19.78
C ASP A 134 25.29 -38.81 -19.00
N GLU A 135 25.17 -40.14 -18.95
CA GLU A 135 24.08 -40.84 -18.24
C GLU A 135 24.07 -40.58 -16.72
N HIS A 136 25.19 -40.13 -16.16
CA HIS A 136 25.34 -39.73 -14.75
C HIS A 136 25.26 -38.21 -14.56
N SER A 137 24.87 -37.47 -15.61
CA SER A 137 24.80 -36.01 -15.63
C SER A 137 26.13 -35.31 -15.40
N ARG A 138 27.20 -35.89 -15.92
CA ARG A 138 28.56 -35.34 -15.85
C ARG A 138 29.05 -34.96 -17.24
N TRP A 139 29.93 -33.98 -17.28
CA TRP A 139 30.66 -33.60 -18.47
C TRP A 139 32.03 -33.06 -18.09
N ALA A 140 33.02 -33.31 -18.93
CA ALA A 140 34.39 -32.84 -18.73
C ALA A 140 34.99 -32.36 -20.05
N HIS A 141 35.74 -31.26 -20.00
CA HIS A 141 36.52 -30.73 -21.12
C HIS A 141 38.00 -30.64 -20.72
N PRO A 142 38.92 -31.29 -21.45
CA PRO A 142 40.32 -31.43 -21.02
C PRO A 142 41.18 -30.17 -21.25
N GLY A 143 40.72 -29.21 -22.05
CA GLY A 143 41.58 -28.18 -22.63
C GLY A 143 41.09 -26.74 -22.45
N VAL A 144 40.97 -26.25 -21.21
CA VAL A 144 40.65 -24.84 -20.95
C VAL A 144 41.92 -24.07 -20.55
N PRO A 145 42.23 -22.92 -21.17
CA PRO A 145 43.35 -22.08 -20.73
C PRO A 145 43.26 -21.75 -19.23
N SER A 146 44.35 -21.96 -18.49
CA SER A 146 44.39 -21.76 -17.04
C SER A 146 44.01 -20.33 -16.66
N GLY A 147 43.14 -20.19 -15.65
CA GLY A 147 42.80 -18.91 -15.04
C GLY A 147 41.67 -18.14 -15.74
N GLY A 148 41.09 -18.67 -16.83
CA GLY A 148 39.93 -18.06 -17.47
C GLY A 148 38.59 -18.55 -16.89
N ASP A 149 37.59 -17.67 -16.91
CA ASP A 149 36.19 -18.01 -16.65
C ASP A 149 35.52 -18.46 -17.95
N CYS A 150 34.82 -19.60 -17.92
CA CYS A 150 33.98 -20.09 -19.02
C CYS A 150 32.50 -19.76 -18.75
N ALA A 151 31.73 -19.45 -19.78
CA ALA A 151 30.27 -19.33 -19.68
C ALA A 151 29.57 -20.57 -20.22
N ILE A 152 28.64 -21.16 -19.46
CA ILE A 152 27.82 -22.30 -19.89
C ILE A 152 26.40 -21.84 -20.15
N HIS A 153 25.83 -22.27 -21.27
CA HIS A 153 24.49 -21.96 -21.74
C HIS A 153 23.74 -23.24 -22.11
N PHE A 154 22.73 -23.63 -21.32
CA PHE A 154 21.90 -24.79 -21.66
C PHE A 154 20.94 -24.47 -22.82
N HIS A 155 20.84 -25.38 -23.79
CA HIS A 155 19.97 -25.17 -24.96
C HIS A 155 18.48 -25.24 -24.64
N ALA A 156 18.12 -25.98 -23.59
CA ALA A 156 16.75 -26.17 -23.16
C ALA A 156 16.66 -26.10 -21.64
N PRO A 157 15.48 -25.73 -21.11
CA PRO A 157 15.18 -25.82 -19.69
C PRO A 157 15.56 -27.18 -19.09
N LEU A 158 16.30 -27.17 -17.99
CA LEU A 158 16.61 -28.40 -17.25
C LEU A 158 15.33 -28.92 -16.60
N GLN A 159 14.73 -29.96 -17.17
CA GLN A 159 13.53 -30.60 -16.65
C GLN A 159 13.77 -32.09 -16.44
N LEU A 160 13.27 -32.61 -15.33
CA LEU A 160 13.18 -34.05 -15.12
C LEU A 160 12.02 -34.61 -15.95
N THR A 161 12.23 -35.78 -16.55
CA THR A 161 11.13 -36.55 -17.15
C THR A 161 10.10 -36.92 -16.08
N GLU A 162 8.83 -37.14 -16.46
CA GLU A 162 7.79 -37.56 -15.50
C GLU A 162 8.20 -38.80 -14.69
N ASP A 163 8.89 -39.75 -15.34
CA ASP A 163 9.38 -40.96 -14.67
C ASP A 163 10.43 -40.66 -13.60
N GLN A 164 11.34 -39.71 -13.87
CA GLN A 164 12.35 -39.27 -12.89
C GLN A 164 11.72 -38.48 -11.74
N GLN A 165 10.66 -37.70 -12.00
CA GLN A 165 9.91 -37.01 -10.94
C GLN A 165 9.20 -38.02 -10.02
N ARG A 166 8.67 -39.13 -10.58
CA ARG A 166 7.97 -40.16 -9.82
C ARG A 166 8.91 -41.11 -9.05
N ARG A 167 10.19 -41.22 -9.44
CA ARG A 167 11.16 -42.15 -8.86
C ARG A 167 12.40 -41.40 -8.35
N PRO A 168 12.36 -40.80 -7.14
CA PRO A 168 13.53 -40.14 -6.57
C PRO A 168 14.66 -41.16 -6.38
N SER A 169 15.75 -41.00 -7.14
CA SER A 169 16.94 -41.84 -7.05
C SER A 169 17.80 -41.42 -5.86
N THR A 170 18.15 -42.38 -5.01
CA THR A 170 19.26 -42.25 -4.03
C THR A 170 19.19 -41.05 -3.07
N GLY A 171 17.99 -40.73 -2.57
CA GLY A 171 17.83 -39.78 -1.46
C GLY A 171 18.13 -38.31 -1.80
N PRO A 172 17.69 -37.37 -0.95
CA PRO A 172 17.82 -35.95 -1.22
C PRO A 172 19.30 -35.51 -1.22
N CYS A 173 19.74 -34.89 -2.32
CA CYS A 173 21.03 -34.22 -2.39
C CYS A 173 20.95 -32.87 -1.68
N ARG A 174 21.78 -32.69 -0.64
CA ARG A 174 21.93 -31.38 0.01
C ARG A 174 22.99 -30.56 -0.71
N PRO A 175 22.75 -29.26 -0.97
CA PRO A 175 23.75 -28.39 -1.58
C PRO A 175 24.96 -28.23 -0.65
N GLY A 176 26.15 -28.52 -1.16
CA GLY A 176 27.42 -28.18 -0.55
C GLY A 176 27.74 -26.69 -0.65
N PRO A 177 28.76 -26.19 0.07
CA PRO A 177 29.18 -24.78 0.03
C PRO A 177 29.67 -24.33 -1.36
N ASP A 178 30.20 -25.26 -2.16
CA ASP A 178 30.71 -24.99 -3.51
C ASP A 178 29.68 -25.29 -4.62
N ASP A 179 28.50 -25.80 -4.26
CA ASP A 179 27.47 -26.15 -5.24
C ASP A 179 26.80 -24.88 -5.79
N ARG A 180 26.72 -24.78 -7.12
CA ARG A 180 25.85 -23.83 -7.80
C ARG A 180 24.42 -24.38 -7.76
N VAL A 181 23.43 -23.53 -7.57
CA VAL A 181 22.00 -23.95 -7.59
C VAL A 181 21.32 -23.35 -8.82
N ALA A 182 20.39 -24.07 -9.45
CA ALA A 182 19.52 -23.57 -10.52
C ALA A 182 18.08 -24.09 -10.33
N ALA A 183 17.10 -23.40 -10.90
CA ALA A 183 15.70 -23.83 -10.85
C ALA A 183 15.40 -24.87 -11.94
N VAL A 184 14.59 -25.88 -11.63
CA VAL A 184 13.96 -26.73 -12.65
C VAL A 184 13.19 -25.84 -13.64
N GLY A 185 13.33 -26.12 -14.93
CA GLY A 185 12.68 -25.34 -15.97
C GLY A 185 13.41 -24.06 -16.37
N SER A 186 14.57 -23.75 -15.77
CA SER A 186 15.44 -22.66 -16.22
C SER A 186 16.49 -23.13 -17.23
N THR A 187 16.95 -22.22 -18.09
CA THR A 187 18.17 -22.35 -18.91
C THR A 187 19.29 -21.58 -18.22
N PRO A 188 19.95 -22.16 -17.20
CA PRO A 188 20.91 -21.41 -16.42
C PRO A 188 22.09 -20.98 -17.29
N GLN A 189 22.53 -19.73 -17.10
CA GLN A 189 23.83 -19.27 -17.59
C GLN A 189 24.81 -19.27 -16.42
N LEU A 190 25.88 -20.04 -16.52
CA LEU A 190 26.83 -20.24 -15.42
C LEU A 190 28.22 -19.75 -15.82
N ARG A 191 28.92 -19.05 -14.91
CA ARG A 191 30.35 -18.78 -15.06
C ARG A 191 31.16 -19.75 -14.22
N LEU A 192 31.99 -20.55 -14.86
CA LEU A 192 32.80 -21.60 -14.23
C LEU A 192 34.29 -21.33 -14.43
N ARG A 193 35.11 -21.59 -13.41
CA ARG A 193 36.58 -21.48 -13.50
C ARG A 193 37.22 -22.78 -13.94
N ALA A 194 38.16 -22.71 -14.87
CA ALA A 194 39.00 -23.85 -15.24
C ALA A 194 39.77 -24.43 -14.03
N GLY A 195 40.06 -25.73 -14.06
CA GLY A 195 40.86 -26.42 -13.04
C GLY A 195 40.11 -26.78 -11.75
N ARG A 196 38.78 -26.65 -11.73
CA ARG A 196 37.91 -27.08 -10.62
C ARG A 196 36.74 -27.89 -11.16
N GLY A 197 36.30 -28.87 -10.37
CA GLY A 197 35.01 -29.52 -10.58
C GLY A 197 33.89 -28.63 -10.04
N HIS A 198 32.86 -28.43 -10.86
CA HIS A 198 31.69 -27.65 -10.51
C HIS A 198 30.48 -28.57 -10.42
N ARG A 199 29.66 -28.35 -9.40
CA ARG A 199 28.41 -29.07 -9.23
C ARG A 199 27.24 -28.09 -9.31
N LEU A 200 26.28 -28.38 -10.17
CA LEU A 200 25.03 -27.65 -10.34
C LEU A 200 23.88 -28.49 -9.76
N LEU A 201 23.32 -28.05 -8.63
CA LEU A 201 22.11 -28.61 -8.06
C LEU A 201 20.87 -27.91 -8.64
N VAL A 202 20.08 -28.63 -9.41
CA VAL A 202 18.79 -28.17 -9.92
C VAL A 202 17.71 -28.49 -8.88
N VAL A 203 17.03 -27.47 -8.39
CA VAL A 203 15.99 -27.59 -7.36
C VAL A 203 14.64 -27.26 -7.97
N GLN A 204 13.59 -27.98 -7.57
CA GLN A 204 12.24 -27.60 -7.95
C GLN A 204 11.84 -26.44 -7.04
N LEU A 205 11.99 -25.21 -7.56
CA LEU A 205 11.53 -24.05 -6.82
C LEU A 205 10.02 -24.17 -6.62
N PRO A 206 9.52 -23.89 -5.40
CA PRO A 206 8.09 -23.74 -5.21
C PRO A 206 7.56 -22.68 -6.18
N PRO A 207 6.27 -22.77 -6.59
CA PRO A 207 5.66 -21.69 -7.33
C PRO A 207 5.90 -20.38 -6.55
N PRO A 208 6.23 -19.29 -7.25
CA PRO A 208 6.60 -18.08 -6.57
C PRO A 208 5.44 -17.58 -5.71
N VAL A 209 5.80 -17.15 -4.52
CA VAL A 209 4.86 -16.75 -3.48
C VAL A 209 4.56 -15.27 -3.68
N PRO A 210 3.28 -14.89 -3.84
CA PRO A 210 2.93 -13.48 -3.99
C PRO A 210 3.23 -12.71 -2.69
N GLU A 211 3.67 -11.47 -2.84
CA GLU A 211 3.93 -10.57 -1.72
C GLU A 211 3.01 -9.35 -1.73
N VAL A 212 2.63 -8.91 -0.53
CA VAL A 212 2.11 -7.57 -0.27
C VAL A 212 3.26 -6.72 0.24
N GLY A 213 3.74 -5.76 -0.56
CA GLY A 213 4.78 -4.83 -0.15
C GLY A 213 4.27 -3.84 0.92
N LEU A 214 5.11 -3.56 1.90
CA LEU A 214 4.88 -2.55 2.93
C LEU A 214 5.65 -1.27 2.59
N HIS A 215 5.01 -0.12 2.77
CA HIS A 215 5.62 1.18 2.47
C HIS A 215 6.78 1.51 3.43
N ALA A 216 7.67 2.40 2.98
CA ALA A 216 8.81 2.88 3.74
C ALA A 216 8.46 3.49 5.11
N GLY A 217 7.34 4.20 5.21
CA GLY A 217 6.89 4.85 6.46
C GLY A 217 6.25 3.92 7.49
N VAL A 218 6.22 2.60 7.24
CA VAL A 218 5.67 1.63 8.21
C VAL A 218 6.48 1.58 9.50
N PHE A 219 7.77 1.90 9.47
CA PHE A 219 8.62 1.93 10.65
C PHE A 219 9.28 3.29 10.87
N VAL A 220 9.47 3.63 12.14
CA VAL A 220 10.28 4.78 12.55
C VAL A 220 11.77 4.51 12.28
N ASP A 221 12.50 5.60 12.01
CA ASP A 221 13.95 5.60 11.83
C ASP A 221 14.67 4.83 12.94
N ALA A 222 15.50 3.85 12.55
CA ALA A 222 16.28 2.99 13.45
C ALA A 222 15.48 2.23 14.55
N GLN A 223 14.17 2.10 14.42
CA GLN A 223 13.29 1.47 15.41
C GLN A 223 12.35 0.42 14.77
N ALA A 224 11.78 -0.44 15.60
CA ALA A 224 10.77 -1.44 15.26
C ALA A 224 9.33 -1.00 15.58
N PHE A 225 9.12 0.27 15.96
CA PHE A 225 7.77 0.81 16.11
C PHE A 225 7.04 0.82 14.77
N VAL A 226 5.91 0.11 14.72
CA VAL A 226 5.01 0.07 13.57
C VAL A 226 4.09 1.29 13.63
N THR A 227 4.23 2.19 12.66
CA THR A 227 3.45 3.44 12.62
C THR A 227 1.99 3.19 12.23
N PRO A 228 1.07 4.13 12.54
CA PRO A 228 -0.33 3.99 12.14
C PRO A 228 -0.48 3.86 10.62
N GLY A 229 0.49 4.37 9.85
CA GLY A 229 0.57 4.26 8.40
C GLY A 229 0.43 2.84 7.85
N ILE A 230 0.73 1.79 8.65
CA ILE A 230 0.61 0.40 8.24
C ILE A 230 -0.82 -0.03 7.86
N ALA A 231 -1.87 0.63 8.38
CA ALA A 231 -3.25 0.21 8.18
C ALA A 231 -3.61 0.00 6.70
N LEU A 232 -3.06 0.83 5.80
CA LEU A 232 -3.29 0.71 4.36
C LEU A 232 -2.70 -0.54 3.73
N ALA A 233 -1.55 -0.99 4.22
CA ALA A 233 -0.96 -2.25 3.75
C ALA A 233 -1.76 -3.45 4.30
N LEU A 234 -2.29 -3.33 5.52
CA LEU A 234 -3.13 -4.36 6.13
C LEU A 234 -4.52 -4.44 5.49
N ASP A 235 -5.05 -3.36 4.91
CA ASP A 235 -6.26 -3.41 4.08
C ASP A 235 -6.07 -4.32 2.85
N ALA A 236 -4.95 -4.20 2.15
CA ALA A 236 -4.63 -5.06 1.01
C ALA A 236 -4.48 -6.53 1.45
N LEU A 237 -3.89 -6.76 2.63
CA LEU A 237 -3.85 -8.09 3.23
C LEU A 237 -5.24 -8.61 3.58
N ALA A 238 -6.11 -7.78 4.16
CA ALA A 238 -7.46 -8.16 4.53
C ALA A 238 -8.31 -8.56 3.31
N ASP A 239 -8.09 -7.90 2.17
CA ASP A 239 -8.68 -8.31 0.89
C ASP A 239 -8.14 -9.67 0.43
N ALA A 240 -6.83 -9.91 0.49
CA ALA A 240 -6.23 -11.21 0.17
C ALA A 240 -6.72 -12.34 1.09
N LEU A 241 -6.87 -12.07 2.40
CA LEU A 241 -7.42 -13.01 3.39
C LEU A 241 -8.91 -13.29 3.14
N ARG A 242 -9.65 -12.34 2.56
CA ARG A 242 -11.06 -12.54 2.20
C ARG A 242 -11.19 -13.46 0.99
N ASP A 243 -10.31 -13.28 0.01
CA ASP A 243 -10.28 -14.06 -1.22
C ASP A 243 -9.77 -15.49 -0.99
N GLU A 244 -8.75 -15.67 -0.14
CA GLU A 244 -8.24 -16.97 0.28
C GLU A 244 -8.10 -17.04 1.82
N PRO A 245 -9.19 -17.41 2.52
CA PRO A 245 -9.23 -17.44 3.99
C PRO A 245 -8.27 -18.42 4.64
N ARG A 246 -7.56 -19.28 3.90
CA ARG A 246 -6.55 -20.22 4.44
C ARG A 246 -5.11 -19.85 4.09
N VAL A 247 -4.88 -18.70 3.46
CA VAL A 247 -3.53 -18.20 3.15
C VAL A 247 -2.71 -18.07 4.44
N ARG A 248 -1.47 -18.54 4.42
CA ARG A 248 -0.55 -18.38 5.56
C ARG A 248 0.46 -17.29 5.24
N ILE A 249 1.07 -16.70 6.25
CA ILE A 249 1.87 -15.49 6.08
C ILE A 249 3.26 -15.69 6.64
N THR A 250 4.26 -15.10 5.97
CA THR A 250 5.55 -14.79 6.60
C THR A 250 5.74 -13.28 6.54
N ALA A 251 6.00 -12.67 7.69
CA ALA A 251 6.37 -11.25 7.76
C ALA A 251 7.87 -11.10 7.48
N LEU A 252 8.21 -10.33 6.46
CA LEU A 252 9.56 -9.98 6.09
C LEU A 252 9.75 -8.48 6.34
N ALA A 253 10.79 -8.10 7.06
CA ALA A 253 11.07 -6.68 7.32
C ALA A 253 12.50 -6.33 6.96
N ASN A 254 12.71 -5.09 6.52
CA ASN A 254 14.02 -4.59 6.14
C ASN A 254 14.57 -3.61 7.19
N ALA A 255 15.89 -3.50 7.22
CA ALA A 255 16.59 -2.39 7.84
C ALA A 255 16.98 -1.37 6.76
N ASP A 256 17.22 -0.14 7.19
CA ASP A 256 17.88 0.86 6.35
C ASP A 256 19.20 0.30 5.81
N ALA A 257 19.43 0.38 4.50
CA ALA A 257 20.75 0.07 3.96
C ALA A 257 21.64 1.30 4.13
N ASP A 258 22.24 1.42 5.30
CA ASP A 258 23.41 2.29 5.44
C ASP A 258 24.62 1.52 4.93
N ALA A 259 25.25 2.01 3.86
CA ALA A 259 26.38 1.36 3.22
C ALA A 259 27.56 1.12 4.18
N ASP A 260 27.63 1.90 5.26
CA ASP A 260 28.67 1.80 6.28
C ASP A 260 28.22 1.03 7.54
N ALA A 261 26.97 0.57 7.61
CA ALA A 261 26.47 -0.12 8.80
C ALA A 261 26.98 -1.57 8.91
N ASP A 262 27.19 -2.01 10.15
CA ASP A 262 27.46 -3.41 10.50
C ASP A 262 26.25 -4.26 10.09
N PRO A 263 26.40 -5.25 9.18
CA PRO A 263 25.29 -6.12 8.77
C PRO A 263 24.61 -6.84 9.92
N SER A 264 25.32 -7.05 11.03
CA SER A 264 24.77 -7.66 12.26
C SER A 264 23.78 -6.73 12.95
N ARG A 265 24.05 -5.42 12.94
CA ARG A 265 23.15 -4.39 13.48
C ARG A 265 21.88 -4.28 12.65
N ASP A 266 22.00 -4.25 11.33
CA ASP A 266 20.86 -4.19 10.41
C ASP A 266 20.02 -5.46 10.48
N LYS A 267 20.68 -6.61 10.60
CA LYS A 267 20.00 -7.88 10.84
C LYS A 267 19.22 -7.85 12.16
N ALA A 268 19.84 -7.39 13.24
CA ALA A 268 19.16 -7.28 14.53
C ALA A 268 17.96 -6.31 14.49
N LEU A 269 18.09 -5.16 13.81
CA LEU A 269 16.99 -4.21 13.65
C LEU A 269 15.85 -4.78 12.79
N SER A 270 16.16 -5.34 11.63
CA SER A 270 15.17 -5.95 10.74
C SER A 270 14.46 -7.13 11.41
N ASP A 271 15.14 -7.92 12.25
CA ASP A 271 14.50 -8.98 13.04
C ASP A 271 13.53 -8.43 14.07
N ARG A 272 13.86 -7.32 14.75
CA ARG A 272 12.93 -6.64 15.66
C ARG A 272 11.70 -6.11 14.90
N ARG A 273 11.92 -5.46 13.74
CA ARG A 273 10.83 -4.99 12.86
C ARG A 273 9.92 -6.12 12.40
N ALA A 274 10.49 -7.27 12.02
CA ALA A 274 9.69 -8.42 11.61
C ALA A 274 8.87 -8.99 12.79
N ARG A 275 9.45 -9.06 14.00
CA ARG A 275 8.70 -9.44 15.20
C ARG A 275 7.56 -8.47 15.52
N ALA A 276 7.78 -7.17 15.33
CA ALA A 276 6.74 -6.16 15.50
C ALA A 276 5.57 -6.37 14.53
N LEU A 277 5.85 -6.68 13.25
CA LEU A 277 4.82 -7.05 12.28
C LEU A 277 4.07 -8.32 12.70
N ALA A 278 4.77 -9.37 13.14
CA ALA A 278 4.10 -10.57 13.63
C ALA A 278 3.17 -10.24 14.80
N ALA A 279 3.63 -9.44 15.77
CA ALA A 279 2.80 -9.02 16.90
C ALA A 279 1.56 -8.24 16.47
N VAL A 280 1.68 -7.33 15.49
CA VAL A 280 0.53 -6.64 14.87
C VAL A 280 -0.40 -7.63 14.18
N LEU A 281 0.12 -8.56 13.38
CA LEU A 281 -0.68 -9.52 12.63
C LEU A 281 -1.47 -10.49 13.52
N THR A 282 -0.93 -10.85 14.68
CA THR A 282 -1.53 -11.83 15.61
C THR A 282 -2.12 -11.20 16.87
N ASN A 283 -2.07 -9.87 17.01
CA ASN A 283 -2.46 -9.15 18.23
C ASN A 283 -1.72 -9.64 19.49
N ASP A 284 -0.41 -9.90 19.38
CA ASP A 284 0.42 -10.36 20.51
C ASP A 284 0.91 -9.17 21.36
N VAL A 285 0.06 -8.74 22.31
CA VAL A 285 0.35 -7.61 23.20
C VAL A 285 1.65 -7.82 23.99
N PRO A 286 1.90 -8.96 24.66
CA PRO A 286 3.17 -9.18 25.38
C PRO A 286 4.42 -9.01 24.51
N ALA A 287 4.43 -9.56 23.28
CA ALA A 287 5.57 -9.40 22.38
C ALA A 287 5.79 -7.94 21.96
N PHE A 288 4.70 -7.19 21.75
CA PHE A 288 4.74 -5.77 21.41
C PHE A 288 5.23 -4.91 22.58
N GLU A 289 4.85 -5.22 23.82
CA GLU A 289 5.37 -4.54 25.02
C GLU A 289 6.86 -4.79 25.23
N ALA A 290 7.32 -6.02 25.02
CA ALA A 290 8.75 -6.34 25.10
C ALA A 290 9.56 -5.56 24.05
N LEU A 291 9.04 -5.43 22.83
CA LEU A 291 9.66 -4.59 21.79
C LEU A 291 9.67 -3.11 22.18
N ALA A 292 8.61 -2.62 22.82
CA ALA A 292 8.53 -1.24 23.30
C ALA A 292 9.59 -0.94 24.37
N GLU A 293 9.86 -1.90 25.25
CA GLU A 293 10.93 -1.80 26.27
C GLU A 293 12.32 -1.86 25.61
N ASP A 294 12.56 -2.86 24.75
CA ASP A 294 13.84 -3.07 24.06
C ASP A 294 14.28 -1.85 23.22
N ASP A 295 13.33 -1.23 22.50
CA ASP A 295 13.59 -0.06 21.65
C ASP A 295 13.44 1.28 22.41
N GLY A 296 13.09 1.26 23.69
CA GLY A 296 12.96 2.47 24.52
C GLY A 296 11.88 3.42 24.02
N TRP A 297 10.68 2.91 23.71
CA TRP A 297 9.57 3.72 23.24
C TRP A 297 9.19 4.79 24.27
N SER A 298 8.93 5.99 23.75
CA SER A 298 8.73 7.22 24.51
C SER A 298 7.30 7.73 24.38
N LEU A 299 7.01 8.86 25.01
CA LEU A 299 5.72 9.55 24.86
C LEU A 299 5.36 9.87 23.39
N ARG A 300 6.33 10.02 22.48
CA ARG A 300 6.05 10.23 21.06
C ARG A 300 5.34 9.02 20.42
N HIS A 301 5.72 7.82 20.83
CA HIS A 301 5.10 6.58 20.37
C HIS A 301 3.67 6.48 20.91
N ASP A 302 3.47 6.81 22.19
CA ASP A 302 2.14 6.85 22.81
C ASP A 302 1.23 7.89 22.12
N GLN A 303 1.75 9.09 21.82
CA GLN A 303 1.03 10.12 21.05
C GLN A 303 0.67 9.63 19.64
N ALA A 304 1.57 8.94 18.95
CA ALA A 304 1.28 8.40 17.61
C ALA A 304 0.20 7.31 17.66
N MET A 305 0.24 6.42 18.66
CA MET A 305 -0.82 5.41 18.89
C MET A 305 -2.17 6.06 19.21
N LEU A 306 -2.19 7.06 20.10
CA LEU A 306 -3.40 7.85 20.39
C LEU A 306 -3.98 8.45 19.11
N ARG A 307 -3.13 9.07 18.27
CA ARG A 307 -3.57 9.63 16.98
C ARG A 307 -4.11 8.56 16.03
N GLY A 308 -3.46 7.40 15.96
CA GLY A 308 -3.90 6.25 15.16
C GLY A 308 -5.24 5.65 15.60
N LEU A 309 -5.62 5.85 16.87
CA LEU A 309 -6.91 5.44 17.44
C LEU A 309 -7.98 6.55 17.38
N GLY A 310 -7.69 7.67 16.72
CA GLY A 310 -8.59 8.82 16.64
C GLY A 310 -8.64 9.70 17.90
N CYS A 311 -7.78 9.45 18.89
CA CYS A 311 -7.62 10.29 20.08
C CYS A 311 -6.52 11.33 19.81
N ASN A 312 -6.82 12.45 19.15
CA ASN A 312 -5.79 13.35 18.64
C ASN A 312 -5.02 14.12 19.76
N PRO A 313 -3.71 13.88 19.95
CA PRO A 313 -2.88 14.59 20.94
C PRO A 313 -2.29 15.91 20.43
N ALA A 314 -2.70 16.37 19.25
CA ALA A 314 -2.10 17.44 18.44
C ALA A 314 -0.69 17.11 17.93
N ALA A 315 0.34 17.54 18.65
CA ALA A 315 1.72 17.39 18.23
C ALA A 315 2.31 16.05 18.71
N ILE A 316 3.08 15.39 17.83
CA ILE A 316 3.91 14.24 18.19
C ILE A 316 5.31 14.74 18.58
N ASP A 317 5.39 15.39 19.73
CA ASP A 317 6.58 16.11 20.22
C ASP A 317 7.25 15.46 21.43
N GLY A 318 6.56 14.54 22.11
CA GLY A 318 7.02 13.88 23.33
C GLY A 318 6.84 14.75 24.57
N VAL A 319 5.98 15.75 24.52
CA VAL A 319 5.63 16.62 25.66
C VAL A 319 4.26 16.22 26.20
N ASP A 320 4.18 15.96 27.50
CA ASP A 320 2.90 15.74 28.19
C ASP A 320 2.19 17.08 28.41
N GLY A 321 1.56 17.57 27.34
CA GLY A 321 0.80 18.82 27.32
C GLY A 321 -0.69 18.63 27.60
N PRO A 322 -1.45 19.72 27.75
CA PRO A 322 -2.90 19.66 27.96
C PRO A 322 -3.66 18.85 26.89
N LEU A 323 -3.21 18.91 25.63
CA LEU A 323 -3.85 18.19 24.52
C LEU A 323 -3.53 16.69 24.53
N THR A 324 -2.31 16.30 24.89
CA THR A 324 -1.98 14.89 25.15
C THR A 324 -2.82 14.35 26.29
N ARG A 325 -2.93 15.06 27.43
CA ARG A 325 -3.79 14.64 28.55
C ARG A 325 -5.26 14.52 28.17
N ARG A 326 -5.79 15.48 27.39
CA ARG A 326 -7.17 15.42 26.86
C ARG A 326 -7.37 14.18 25.99
N ALA A 327 -6.44 13.90 25.07
CA ALA A 327 -6.48 12.71 24.23
C ALA A 327 -6.40 11.42 25.06
N THR A 328 -5.57 11.39 26.10
CA THR A 328 -5.47 10.26 27.04
C THR A 328 -6.76 10.07 27.85
N SER A 329 -7.36 11.15 28.37
CA SER A 329 -8.66 11.08 29.06
C SER A 329 -9.75 10.54 28.14
N TRP A 330 -9.78 10.99 26.89
CA TRP A 330 -10.72 10.50 25.90
C TRP A 330 -10.54 9.00 25.65
N PHE A 331 -9.30 8.56 25.43
CA PHE A 331 -8.96 7.15 25.26
C PHE A 331 -9.40 6.30 26.46
N GLN A 332 -9.12 6.74 27.69
CA GLN A 332 -9.50 6.03 28.92
C GLN A 332 -11.02 5.88 29.06
N ASP A 333 -11.78 6.93 28.73
CA ASP A 333 -13.24 6.90 28.72
C ASP A 333 -13.78 5.94 27.63
N GLU A 334 -13.26 6.03 26.40
CA GLU A 334 -13.64 5.14 25.30
C GLU A 334 -13.30 3.67 25.58
N TRP A 335 -12.13 3.42 26.15
CA TRP A 335 -11.73 2.10 26.61
C TRP A 335 -12.72 1.56 27.64
N SER A 336 -13.04 2.34 28.69
CA SER A 336 -13.99 1.92 29.73
C SER A 336 -15.40 1.68 29.21
N ARG A 337 -15.74 2.24 28.04
CA ARG A 337 -17.00 2.01 27.31
C ARG A 337 -16.95 0.83 26.34
N GLY A 338 -15.81 0.16 26.20
CA GLY A 338 -15.61 -0.95 25.26
C GLY A 338 -15.52 -0.53 23.80
N VAL A 339 -15.19 0.73 23.50
CA VAL A 339 -15.02 1.18 22.10
C VAL A 339 -13.81 0.51 21.45
N HIS A 340 -12.71 0.38 22.21
CA HIS A 340 -11.42 -0.11 21.72
C HIS A 340 -11.13 -1.58 22.02
N HIS A 341 -12.10 -2.32 22.59
CA HIS A 341 -11.97 -3.75 22.82
C HIS A 341 -13.32 -4.47 22.61
N PRO A 342 -13.41 -5.45 21.69
CA PRO A 342 -14.69 -6.04 21.28
C PRO A 342 -15.35 -6.90 22.37
N ASP A 343 -14.58 -7.47 23.30
CA ASP A 343 -15.09 -8.54 24.17
C ASP A 343 -15.68 -8.05 25.49
N GLY A 344 -15.55 -6.77 25.81
CA GLY A 344 -15.99 -6.21 27.11
C GLY A 344 -15.27 -6.80 28.33
N LEU A 345 -14.22 -7.60 28.12
CA LEU A 345 -13.50 -8.33 29.17
C LEU A 345 -12.42 -7.51 29.86
N ALA A 346 -11.99 -6.41 29.26
CA ALA A 346 -10.97 -5.56 29.84
C ALA A 346 -11.51 -4.79 31.06
N ALA A 347 -10.64 -4.60 32.05
CA ALA A 347 -10.95 -3.75 33.19
C ALA A 347 -11.09 -2.28 32.72
N PRO A 348 -12.07 -1.53 33.25
CA PRO A 348 -12.18 -0.10 32.97
C PRO A 348 -10.95 0.63 33.52
N LEU A 349 -10.63 1.76 32.90
CA LEU A 349 -9.53 2.65 33.30
C LEU A 349 -10.09 3.87 34.03
N ASP A 350 -9.35 4.37 35.01
CA ASP A 350 -9.65 5.66 35.62
C ASP A 350 -9.34 6.80 34.61
N VAL A 351 -10.30 7.70 34.41
CA VAL A 351 -10.17 8.84 33.48
C VAL A 351 -9.33 9.95 34.13
N THR A 352 -8.03 9.72 34.23
CA THR A 352 -7.06 10.63 34.86
C THR A 352 -6.38 11.57 33.85
N GLY A 353 -6.41 11.25 32.56
CA GLY A 353 -5.63 11.93 31.53
C GLY A 353 -4.13 11.65 31.61
N THR A 354 -3.71 10.63 32.37
CA THR A 354 -2.30 10.26 32.54
C THR A 354 -2.00 8.91 31.89
N LEU A 355 -0.85 8.80 31.22
CA LEU A 355 -0.37 7.55 30.61
C LEU A 355 0.36 6.68 31.65
N ASP A 356 -0.36 6.24 32.67
CA ASP A 356 0.13 5.27 33.64
C ASP A 356 0.37 3.88 33.01
N PRO A 357 1.01 2.92 33.72
CA PRO A 357 1.30 1.61 33.14
C PRO A 357 0.07 0.84 32.64
N ALA A 358 -1.08 0.97 33.32
CA ALA A 358 -2.32 0.31 32.91
C ALA A 358 -2.86 0.92 31.62
N THR A 359 -2.87 2.25 31.54
CA THR A 359 -3.30 3.01 30.36
C THR A 359 -2.38 2.76 29.17
N ARG A 360 -1.06 2.69 29.35
CA ARG A 360 -0.12 2.36 28.26
C ARG A 360 -0.32 0.95 27.73
N ARG A 361 -0.54 -0.03 28.60
CA ARG A 361 -0.84 -1.40 28.18
C ARG A 361 -2.14 -1.45 27.38
N ALA A 362 -3.21 -0.83 27.89
CA ALA A 362 -4.48 -0.75 27.19
C ALA A 362 -4.35 -0.01 25.85
N LEU A 363 -3.57 1.06 25.78
CA LEU A 363 -3.30 1.80 24.56
C LEU A 363 -2.66 0.91 23.49
N ARG A 364 -1.66 0.12 23.87
CA ARG A 364 -0.98 -0.82 22.95
C ARG A 364 -1.91 -1.95 22.51
N GLU A 365 -2.73 -2.47 23.42
CA GLU A 365 -3.73 -3.50 23.10
C GLU A 365 -4.78 -2.96 22.11
N ALA A 366 -5.35 -1.78 22.39
CA ALA A 366 -6.28 -1.09 21.50
C ALA A 366 -5.65 -0.85 20.12
N TYR A 367 -4.40 -0.38 20.09
CA TYR A 367 -3.67 -0.10 18.87
C TYR A 367 -3.45 -1.34 18.01
N LEU A 368 -3.04 -2.46 18.64
CA LEU A 368 -2.90 -3.73 17.94
C LEU A 368 -4.26 -4.24 17.46
N LEU A 369 -5.30 -4.22 18.28
CA LEU A 369 -6.65 -4.64 17.88
C LEU A 369 -7.19 -3.84 16.69
N ALA A 370 -6.92 -2.52 16.64
CA ALA A 370 -7.36 -1.66 15.56
C ALA A 370 -6.66 -1.96 14.21
N LEU A 371 -5.40 -2.39 14.25
CA LEU A 371 -4.62 -2.72 13.06
C LEU A 371 -4.72 -4.20 12.66
N SER A 372 -4.91 -5.09 13.64
CA SER A 372 -4.67 -6.52 13.47
C SER A 372 -5.75 -7.22 12.65
N PRO A 373 -5.38 -8.06 11.67
CA PRO A 373 -6.26 -9.07 11.10
C PRO A 373 -6.53 -10.26 12.05
N GLN A 374 -5.93 -10.28 13.24
CA GLN A 374 -6.11 -11.30 14.29
C GLN A 374 -5.81 -12.73 13.82
N LEU A 375 -4.67 -12.90 13.15
CA LEU A 375 -4.24 -14.21 12.69
C LEU A 375 -3.86 -15.10 13.86
N THR A 376 -4.27 -16.37 13.80
CA THR A 376 -3.79 -17.36 14.76
C THR A 376 -2.33 -17.72 14.47
N PRO A 377 -1.52 -18.08 15.48
CA PRO A 377 -0.10 -18.38 15.27
C PRO A 377 0.20 -19.46 14.22
N ASP A 378 -0.70 -20.43 14.02
CA ASP A 378 -0.58 -21.47 12.98
C ASP A 378 -0.73 -20.95 11.54
N ARG A 379 -1.20 -19.70 11.38
CA ARG A 379 -1.23 -18.99 10.11
C ARG A 379 0.10 -18.37 9.74
N LEU A 380 1.08 -18.39 10.64
CA LEU A 380 2.43 -17.94 10.34
C LEU A 380 3.28 -19.10 9.82
N VAL A 381 4.02 -18.90 8.73
CA VAL A 381 4.89 -19.94 8.11
C VAL A 381 6.33 -19.79 8.58
N GLY A 382 6.94 -20.92 8.95
CA GLY A 382 8.33 -20.99 9.38
C GLY A 382 8.55 -20.30 10.73
N PRO A 383 9.53 -19.40 10.88
CA PRO A 383 9.68 -18.60 12.10
C PRO A 383 8.57 -17.55 12.24
N GLY A 384 7.68 -17.43 11.25
CA GLY A 384 6.58 -16.47 11.19
C GLY A 384 6.98 -15.05 10.84
N ALA A 385 8.12 -14.60 11.36
CA ALA A 385 8.73 -13.31 11.07
C ALA A 385 10.25 -13.44 10.87
N VAL A 386 10.79 -12.73 9.88
CA VAL A 386 12.22 -12.72 9.55
C VAL A 386 12.67 -11.32 9.14
N GLY A 387 13.78 -10.85 9.73
CA GLY A 387 14.49 -9.67 9.23
C GLY A 387 15.38 -10.00 8.03
N CYS A 388 15.33 -9.18 6.99
CA CYS A 388 16.13 -9.32 5.78
C CYS A 388 17.35 -8.38 5.71
N ALA A 389 17.65 -7.66 6.81
CA ALA A 389 18.62 -6.57 6.84
C ALA A 389 18.37 -5.59 5.68
N GLY A 390 19.41 -5.10 5.00
CA GLY A 390 19.32 -4.32 3.76
C GLY A 390 19.45 -5.15 2.49
N PHE A 391 19.18 -6.46 2.52
CA PHE A 391 19.46 -7.35 1.37
C PHE A 391 18.32 -7.43 0.35
N THR A 392 17.15 -6.89 0.68
CA THR A 392 15.92 -6.92 -0.12
C THR A 392 15.29 -5.53 -0.15
N LEU A 393 16.02 -4.56 -0.67
CA LEU A 393 15.56 -3.18 -0.80
C LEU A 393 14.53 -3.06 -1.94
N PRO A 394 13.61 -2.08 -1.85
CA PRO A 394 12.81 -1.68 -2.99
C PRO A 394 13.71 -1.17 -4.13
N PRO A 395 13.27 -1.30 -5.40
CA PRO A 395 14.07 -0.91 -6.57
C PRO A 395 14.25 0.61 -6.71
N SER A 396 13.53 1.43 -5.94
CA SER A 396 13.64 2.89 -6.03
C SER A 396 14.69 3.43 -5.07
N PRO A 397 15.72 4.16 -5.55
CA PRO A 397 16.72 4.78 -4.69
C PRO A 397 16.15 5.91 -3.79
N SER A 398 14.94 6.39 -4.06
CA SER A 398 14.25 7.37 -3.23
C SER A 398 13.50 6.76 -2.04
N ASP A 399 13.32 5.44 -2.03
CA ASP A 399 12.72 4.75 -0.90
C ASP A 399 13.85 4.40 0.09
N PRO A 400 13.80 4.86 1.35
CA PRO A 400 14.85 4.57 2.33
C PRO A 400 14.97 3.07 2.68
N GLY A 401 14.14 2.20 2.10
CA GLY A 401 14.26 0.75 2.24
C GLY A 401 13.75 0.23 3.57
N ARG A 402 13.11 1.09 4.37
CA ARG A 402 12.62 0.80 5.72
C ARG A 402 11.41 -0.11 5.76
N GLY A 403 10.81 -0.42 4.62
CA GLY A 403 9.59 -1.22 4.54
C GLY A 403 9.80 -2.70 4.84
N GLY A 404 8.95 -3.51 4.22
CA GLY A 404 8.94 -4.95 4.36
C GLY A 404 8.00 -5.57 3.34
N SER A 405 7.71 -6.85 3.48
CA SER A 405 6.71 -7.54 2.69
C SER A 405 5.99 -8.59 3.52
N LEU A 406 4.77 -8.90 3.13
CA LEU A 406 4.01 -10.03 3.67
C LEU A 406 3.90 -11.08 2.57
N ALA A 407 4.62 -12.18 2.72
CA ALA A 407 4.57 -13.30 1.78
C ALA A 407 3.33 -14.16 2.03
N LEU A 408 2.55 -14.40 0.97
CA LEU A 408 1.24 -15.04 1.03
C LEU A 408 1.32 -16.50 0.54
N TRP A 409 1.46 -17.43 1.47
CA TRP A 409 1.62 -18.86 1.19
C TRP A 409 0.28 -19.57 0.98
N PRO A 410 0.14 -20.37 -0.09
CA PRO A 410 -1.07 -21.13 -0.30
C PRO A 410 -1.29 -22.20 0.80
N PRO A 411 -2.54 -22.64 1.03
CA PRO A 411 -2.88 -23.52 2.14
C PRO A 411 -2.29 -24.93 2.03
N ARG A 412 -2.12 -25.41 0.79
CA ARG A 412 -1.86 -26.82 0.47
C ARG A 412 -0.39 -27.20 0.37
N GLU A 413 0.50 -26.23 0.31
CA GLU A 413 1.91 -26.55 0.31
C GLU A 413 2.31 -26.94 1.74
N PRO A 414 3.08 -28.01 1.95
CA PRO A 414 3.82 -28.16 3.20
C PRO A 414 4.69 -26.92 3.29
N GLY A 415 4.22 -25.92 4.04
CA GLY A 415 4.83 -24.61 4.06
C GLY A 415 6.31 -24.80 4.38
N PRO A 416 7.21 -23.99 3.81
CA PRO A 416 8.66 -24.14 3.96
C PRO A 416 9.18 -23.84 5.37
N SER A 417 8.47 -24.28 6.39
CA SER A 417 8.96 -24.41 7.76
C SER A 417 10.35 -25.05 7.85
N ARG A 418 10.82 -25.77 6.81
CA ARG A 418 12.20 -26.26 6.69
C ARG A 418 13.11 -25.50 5.71
N SER A 419 12.63 -24.52 4.95
CA SER A 419 13.39 -23.93 3.83
C SER A 419 13.53 -22.40 3.81
N ILE A 420 12.99 -21.64 4.76
CA ILE A 420 13.44 -20.25 4.95
C ILE A 420 14.82 -20.31 5.63
N PRO A 421 15.93 -19.97 4.93
CA PRO A 421 17.28 -20.20 5.46
C PRO A 421 17.67 -19.17 6.52
N CYS A 422 16.99 -18.02 6.54
CA CYS A 422 17.29 -16.89 7.39
C CYS A 422 17.16 -17.26 8.87
N ARG A 423 18.13 -16.81 9.68
CA ARG A 423 18.17 -17.02 11.13
C ARG A 423 18.20 -15.68 11.85
N ALA A 424 17.52 -15.59 12.99
CA ALA A 424 17.51 -14.37 13.79
C ALA A 424 18.93 -14.03 14.28
N GLY A 425 19.35 -12.79 14.11
CA GLY A 425 20.66 -12.27 14.52
C GLY A 425 21.85 -12.74 13.68
N ASP A 426 21.64 -13.57 12.66
CA ASP A 426 22.72 -14.13 11.83
C ASP A 426 22.58 -13.64 10.37
N PRO A 427 23.32 -12.58 9.98
CA PRO A 427 23.32 -12.12 8.59
C PRO A 427 23.99 -13.12 7.63
N GLY A 428 24.86 -14.01 8.13
CA GLY A 428 25.55 -15.03 7.33
C GLY A 428 24.64 -16.18 6.89
N ALA A 429 23.45 -16.30 7.48
CA ALA A 429 22.42 -17.22 7.03
C ALA A 429 21.84 -16.85 5.64
N CYS A 430 21.93 -15.57 5.26
CA CYS A 430 21.48 -15.09 3.96
C CYS A 430 22.56 -15.36 2.89
N ARG A 431 22.20 -16.09 1.84
CA ARG A 431 23.05 -16.23 0.66
C ARG A 431 22.86 -15.02 -0.24
N LEU A 432 23.87 -14.15 -0.28
CA LEU A 432 23.87 -12.93 -1.08
C LEU A 432 24.51 -13.19 -2.45
N ASP A 433 23.93 -12.66 -3.50
CA ASP A 433 24.55 -12.60 -4.82
C ASP A 433 25.32 -11.28 -5.01
N ASP A 434 26.31 -11.30 -5.90
CA ASP A 434 27.07 -10.12 -6.35
C ASP A 434 26.33 -9.31 -7.43
N ARG A 435 25.02 -9.55 -7.60
CA ARG A 435 24.17 -8.84 -8.56
C ARG A 435 23.59 -7.57 -7.91
N ASP A 436 22.85 -6.81 -8.73
CA ASP A 436 22.08 -5.59 -8.42
C ASP A 436 21.86 -5.30 -6.92
N GLU A 437 22.22 -4.08 -6.51
CA GLU A 437 22.33 -3.68 -5.10
C GLU A 437 21.01 -3.82 -4.33
N SER A 438 19.87 -3.77 -5.03
CA SER A 438 18.55 -3.73 -4.40
C SER A 438 17.96 -5.11 -4.02
N ASP A 439 18.36 -6.23 -4.63
CA ASP A 439 17.78 -7.56 -4.34
C ASP A 439 18.86 -8.66 -4.31
N ARG A 440 19.76 -8.52 -3.33
CA ARG A 440 20.93 -9.37 -3.16
C ARG A 440 20.59 -10.72 -2.53
N CYS A 441 19.49 -10.83 -1.78
CA CYS A 441 19.10 -12.08 -1.15
C CYS A 441 18.57 -13.09 -2.17
N ARG A 442 19.38 -14.11 -2.48
CA ARG A 442 19.04 -15.14 -3.47
C ARG A 442 17.73 -15.86 -3.14
N PHE A 443 17.53 -16.25 -1.89
CA PHE A 443 16.33 -16.95 -1.45
C PHE A 443 15.08 -16.11 -1.72
N HIS A 444 15.12 -14.82 -1.38
CA HIS A 444 13.99 -13.92 -1.56
C HIS A 444 13.61 -13.83 -3.05
N ARG A 445 14.57 -13.52 -3.92
CA ARG A 445 14.36 -13.40 -5.36
C ARG A 445 13.85 -14.67 -6.04
N GLU A 446 14.31 -15.83 -5.59
CA GLU A 446 13.90 -17.13 -6.15
C GLU A 446 12.53 -17.60 -5.63
N THR A 447 12.11 -17.11 -4.47
CA THR A 447 10.89 -17.60 -3.79
C THR A 447 9.70 -16.67 -3.97
N PHE A 448 9.93 -15.37 -4.03
CA PHE A 448 8.86 -14.37 -3.97
C PHE A 448 8.67 -13.65 -5.29
N VAL A 449 7.40 -13.45 -5.67
CA VAL A 449 7.02 -12.49 -6.72
C VAL A 449 6.53 -11.23 -6.02
N ARG A 450 7.31 -10.17 -6.19
CA ARG A 450 6.92 -8.83 -5.77
C ARG A 450 5.75 -8.37 -6.63
N THR A 451 4.57 -8.31 -6.02
CA THR A 451 3.51 -7.46 -6.55
C THR A 451 4.03 -6.03 -6.45
N ALA A 452 3.93 -5.24 -7.52
CA ALA A 452 4.29 -3.83 -7.46
C ALA A 452 3.53 -3.21 -6.28
N ALA A 453 4.24 -2.86 -5.21
CA ALA A 453 3.65 -2.12 -4.11
C ALA A 453 3.02 -0.86 -4.73
N SER A 454 1.86 -0.44 -4.22
CA SER A 454 1.34 0.88 -4.57
C SER A 454 2.37 1.90 -4.08
N ALA A 455 3.29 2.31 -4.94
CA ALA A 455 4.40 3.20 -4.59
C ALA A 455 3.91 4.62 -4.26
N ALA A 456 2.65 4.92 -4.55
CA ALA A 456 2.07 6.23 -4.25
C ALA A 456 2.00 6.45 -2.73
N PRO A 457 2.61 7.54 -2.23
CA PRO A 457 2.31 8.07 -0.91
C PRO A 457 0.82 8.21 -0.70
N CYS A 458 0.37 7.87 0.50
CA CYS A 458 -1.03 7.91 0.86
C CYS A 458 -1.22 8.68 2.16
N PHE A 459 -2.32 9.42 2.19
CA PHE A 459 -2.79 10.20 3.32
C PHE A 459 -4.24 9.82 3.59
N TYR A 460 -4.59 9.63 4.84
CA TYR A 460 -5.93 9.24 5.26
C TYR A 460 -6.17 9.64 6.70
N ASP A 461 -7.42 9.49 7.15
CA ASP A 461 -7.85 9.88 8.49
C ASP A 461 -7.39 11.29 8.84
N PHE A 462 -7.90 12.27 8.09
CA PHE A 462 -7.55 13.68 8.25
C PHE A 462 -8.27 14.26 9.47
N ASP A 463 -7.60 15.13 10.21
CA ASP A 463 -8.17 15.74 11.41
C ASP A 463 -7.81 17.21 11.56
N TRP A 464 -8.76 17.95 12.11
CA TRP A 464 -8.70 19.38 12.41
C TRP A 464 -8.84 19.56 13.93
N LEU A 465 -7.78 20.04 14.58
CA LEU A 465 -7.81 20.25 16.02
C LEU A 465 -7.54 21.71 16.37
N ARG A 466 -8.58 22.40 16.86
CA ARG A 466 -8.45 23.77 17.38
C ARG A 466 -7.62 23.75 18.68
N LEU A 467 -6.60 24.60 18.72
CA LEU A 467 -5.74 24.81 19.87
C LEU A 467 -6.27 25.95 20.74
N PRO A 468 -5.90 26.03 22.03
CA PRO A 468 -6.27 27.14 22.90
C PRO A 468 -5.84 28.53 22.39
N SER A 469 -4.83 28.59 21.53
CA SER A 469 -4.38 29.82 20.89
C SER A 469 -5.29 30.31 19.75
N GLY A 470 -6.31 29.53 19.37
CA GLY A 470 -7.14 29.77 18.18
C GLY A 470 -6.53 29.22 16.88
N ALA A 471 -5.26 28.82 16.89
CA ALA A 471 -4.64 28.11 15.78
C ALA A 471 -5.20 26.69 15.64
N PHE A 472 -4.97 26.05 14.50
CA PHE A 472 -5.40 24.69 14.22
C PHE A 472 -4.19 23.80 13.98
N ASN A 473 -4.16 22.65 14.65
CA ASN A 473 -3.30 21.53 14.28
C ASN A 473 -4.02 20.72 13.20
N LEU A 474 -3.42 20.68 12.02
CA LEU A 474 -3.89 19.87 10.90
C LEU A 474 -3.06 18.60 10.86
N SER A 475 -3.72 17.44 10.77
CA SER A 475 -3.00 16.17 10.76
C SER A 475 -3.63 15.14 9.84
N ALA A 476 -2.81 14.22 9.33
CA ALA A 476 -3.28 13.03 8.61
C ALA A 476 -2.34 11.86 8.89
N ILE A 477 -2.86 10.63 8.90
CA ILE A 477 -2.03 9.42 8.90
C ILE A 477 -1.44 9.23 7.50
N THR A 478 -0.17 8.84 7.42
CA THR A 478 0.54 8.69 6.14
C THR A 478 1.48 7.49 6.09
N SER A 479 1.76 7.02 4.88
CA SER A 479 2.79 6.01 4.59
C SER A 479 4.18 6.60 4.31
N LEU A 480 4.31 7.93 4.37
CA LEU A 480 5.59 8.61 4.16
C LEU A 480 6.58 8.32 5.30
N PRO A 481 7.90 8.27 5.00
CA PRO A 481 8.93 8.18 6.02
C PRO A 481 8.90 9.36 7.00
N ASP A 482 9.36 9.11 8.23
CA ASP A 482 9.56 10.17 9.21
C ASP A 482 10.52 11.26 8.72
N ARG A 483 10.27 12.49 9.17
CA ARG A 483 10.97 13.73 8.79
C ARG A 483 10.80 14.14 7.33
N THR A 484 9.96 13.44 6.56
CA THR A 484 9.63 13.85 5.20
C THR A 484 8.95 15.23 5.26
N PRO A 485 9.48 16.25 4.56
CA PRO A 485 8.83 17.55 4.46
C PRO A 485 7.63 17.42 3.53
N VAL A 486 6.52 18.06 3.93
CA VAL A 486 5.33 18.17 3.10
C VAL A 486 4.84 19.61 3.08
N ARG A 487 3.92 19.92 2.17
CA ARG A 487 3.23 21.22 2.15
C ARG A 487 1.76 21.04 2.45
N PHE A 488 1.23 21.95 3.27
CA PHE A 488 -0.19 22.04 3.55
C PHE A 488 -0.77 23.27 2.85
N TRP A 489 -1.99 23.10 2.36
CA TRP A 489 -2.81 24.15 1.76
C TRP A 489 -4.14 24.18 2.50
N VAL A 490 -4.72 25.36 2.74
CA VAL A 490 -6.09 25.48 3.22
C VAL A 490 -6.89 26.23 2.18
N MET A 491 -8.03 25.69 1.79
CA MET A 491 -8.82 26.17 0.67
C MET A 491 -10.29 26.26 1.06
N ARG A 492 -11.00 27.21 0.44
CA ARG A 492 -12.46 27.27 0.33
C ARG A 492 -12.86 26.79 -1.05
N ASP A 493 -14.04 26.21 -1.14
CA ASP A 493 -14.68 25.77 -2.39
C ASP A 493 -13.98 24.61 -3.12
N VAL A 494 -14.75 23.56 -3.41
CA VAL A 494 -14.50 22.67 -4.54
C VAL A 494 -15.89 22.46 -5.15
N GLN A 495 -16.23 23.15 -6.24
CA GLN A 495 -17.52 23.04 -6.96
C GLN A 495 -17.94 21.59 -7.33
N ASP A 496 -17.06 20.60 -7.14
CA ASP A 496 -17.29 19.16 -7.34
C ASP A 496 -17.07 18.31 -6.07
N TYR A 497 -17.16 18.87 -4.85
CA TYR A 497 -17.04 18.07 -3.62
C TYR A 497 -18.28 17.18 -3.47
N ASP A 498 -18.25 16.02 -4.11
CA ASP A 498 -19.28 14.97 -4.01
C ASP A 498 -19.27 14.23 -2.65
N GLY A 499 -18.64 14.80 -1.61
CA GLY A 499 -18.45 14.19 -0.30
C GLY A 499 -17.43 13.04 -0.27
N ARG A 500 -16.84 12.65 -1.41
CA ARG A 500 -15.89 11.52 -1.48
C ARG A 500 -14.47 12.04 -1.47
N VAL A 501 -13.66 11.49 -0.58
CA VAL A 501 -12.20 11.63 -0.63
C VAL A 501 -11.71 11.01 -1.95
N ARG A 502 -11.48 11.84 -2.97
CA ARG A 502 -10.90 11.38 -4.24
C ARG A 502 -9.41 11.15 -4.00
N ARG A 503 -9.02 9.87 -3.92
CA ARG A 503 -7.61 9.44 -3.97
C ARG A 503 -7.07 9.63 -5.39
N HIS A 504 -6.78 10.87 -5.78
CA HIS A 504 -6.05 11.13 -7.00
C HIS A 504 -4.56 11.11 -6.70
N HIS A 505 -3.95 9.94 -6.92
CA HIS A 505 -2.51 9.80 -6.96
C HIS A 505 -2.06 9.98 -8.42
N GLY A 506 -1.54 11.16 -8.76
CA GLY A 506 -0.99 11.41 -10.10
C GLY A 506 -0.11 12.66 -10.13
N PRO A 507 0.87 12.74 -11.06
CA PRO A 507 1.85 13.82 -11.18
C PRO A 507 1.26 15.13 -11.76
N SER A 508 -0.04 15.36 -11.57
CA SER A 508 -0.71 16.56 -12.05
C SER A 508 -0.62 17.63 -10.95
N PRO A 509 -0.38 18.91 -11.31
CA PRO A 509 -0.44 20.00 -10.32
C PRO A 509 -1.73 19.89 -9.51
N LEU A 510 -1.65 20.25 -8.23
CA LEU A 510 -2.79 20.30 -7.33
C LEU A 510 -3.96 20.95 -8.09
N PRO A 511 -5.07 20.24 -8.35
CA PRO A 511 -6.21 20.81 -9.03
C PRO A 511 -6.80 21.80 -8.05
N MET A 512 -6.29 23.03 -8.09
CA MET A 512 -6.82 24.16 -7.35
C MET A 512 -8.18 24.49 -7.95
N ARG A 513 -9.19 23.75 -7.51
CA ARG A 513 -10.59 24.09 -7.62
C ARG A 513 -10.92 24.62 -6.23
N GLY A 514 -10.99 25.95 -6.10
CA GLY A 514 -11.17 26.63 -4.82
C GLY A 514 -10.33 27.89 -4.61
N THR A 515 -10.79 28.75 -3.71
CA THR A 515 -10.05 29.91 -3.22
C THR A 515 -9.11 29.48 -2.10
N VAL A 516 -7.80 29.60 -2.32
CA VAL A 516 -6.82 29.31 -1.26
C VAL A 516 -6.93 30.39 -0.17
N VAL A 517 -7.05 29.98 1.09
CA VAL A 517 -7.26 30.86 2.25
C VAL A 517 -5.94 31.42 2.81
N GLY A 518 -4.81 31.16 2.14
CA GLY A 518 -3.50 31.66 2.51
C GLY A 518 -2.37 31.03 1.69
N GLU A 519 -1.12 31.42 1.97
CA GLU A 519 0.05 30.77 1.36
C GLU A 519 0.22 29.33 1.88
N PRO A 520 0.80 28.42 1.07
CA PRO A 520 1.14 27.08 1.54
C PRO A 520 2.15 27.14 2.68
N PHE A 521 1.98 26.28 3.67
CA PHE A 521 2.85 26.22 4.85
C PHE A 521 3.46 24.84 5.04
N ALA A 522 4.61 24.79 5.72
CA ALA A 522 5.37 23.58 5.88
C ALA A 522 4.73 22.66 6.93
N GLY A 523 4.64 21.37 6.59
CA GLY A 523 4.35 20.30 7.53
C GLY A 523 5.50 19.30 7.60
N ILE A 524 5.39 18.36 8.55
CA ILE A 524 6.39 17.32 8.77
C ILE A 524 5.73 15.99 9.13
N VAL A 525 6.29 14.90 8.64
CA VAL A 525 5.90 13.55 9.03
C VAL A 525 6.64 13.11 10.30
N ARG A 526 5.91 12.60 11.28
CA ARG A 526 6.41 12.09 12.56
C ARG A 526 5.64 10.85 12.98
N TYR A 527 6.34 9.74 13.17
CA TYR A 527 5.77 8.46 13.58
C TYR A 527 4.58 8.03 12.70
N GLY A 528 4.68 8.24 11.38
CA GLY A 528 3.61 7.98 10.40
C GLY A 528 2.41 8.92 10.47
N VAL A 529 2.54 10.06 11.16
CA VAL A 529 1.54 11.14 11.20
C VAL A 529 2.14 12.39 10.57
N CYS A 530 1.48 12.89 9.54
CA CYS A 530 1.77 14.18 8.95
C CYS A 530 1.10 15.28 9.77
N VAL A 531 1.84 16.29 10.23
CA VAL A 531 1.30 17.39 11.06
C VAL A 531 1.74 18.76 10.56
N ALA A 532 0.85 19.74 10.69
CA ALA A 532 1.16 21.15 10.49
C ALA A 532 0.36 22.04 11.46
N LEU A 533 0.92 23.19 11.78
CA LEU A 533 0.25 24.23 12.57
C LEU A 533 -0.19 25.33 11.62
N TRP A 534 -1.47 25.68 11.66
CA TRP A 534 -2.06 26.68 10.79
C TRP A 534 -2.79 27.74 11.61
N HIS A 535 -2.58 29.00 11.23
CA HIS A 535 -3.22 30.15 11.85
C HIS A 535 -4.26 30.70 10.86
N PRO A 536 -5.56 30.65 11.18
CA PRO A 536 -6.57 31.24 10.33
C PRO A 536 -6.33 32.76 10.18
N PRO A 537 -6.64 33.35 9.02
CA PRO A 537 -6.73 34.80 8.88
C PRO A 537 -7.65 35.40 9.95
N GLU A 538 -7.36 36.64 10.35
CA GLU A 538 -8.17 37.36 11.33
C GLU A 538 -9.65 37.39 10.91
N GLY A 539 -10.55 37.08 11.85
CA GLY A 539 -11.99 37.05 11.60
C GLY A 539 -12.51 35.78 10.92
N TRP A 540 -11.64 34.83 10.54
CA TRP A 540 -12.06 33.55 9.97
C TRP A 540 -11.96 32.41 10.97
N ASP A 541 -13.03 31.62 11.12
CA ASP A 541 -13.02 30.39 11.91
C ASP A 541 -13.46 29.21 11.02
N PRO A 542 -12.58 28.24 10.72
CA PRO A 542 -12.92 27.12 9.86
C PRO A 542 -14.02 26.24 10.45
N LEU A 543 -14.28 26.29 11.77
CA LEU A 543 -15.37 25.54 12.42
C LEU A 543 -16.71 26.29 12.41
N ARG A 544 -16.72 27.56 12.01
CA ARG A 544 -17.94 28.36 11.94
C ARG A 544 -18.65 28.05 10.63
N TRP A 545 -19.58 27.10 10.66
CA TRP A 545 -20.29 26.62 9.47
C TRP A 545 -21.00 27.71 8.66
N ARG A 546 -21.41 28.82 9.29
CA ARG A 546 -21.99 29.97 8.59
C ARG A 546 -21.03 30.59 7.59
N ASP A 547 -19.73 30.57 7.88
CA ASP A 547 -18.68 31.13 7.02
C ASP A 547 -18.39 30.22 5.82
N TRP A 548 -19.08 29.07 5.71
CA TRP A 548 -19.00 28.15 4.58
C TRP A 548 -20.09 28.39 3.55
N TRP A 549 -21.10 29.17 3.91
CA TRP A 549 -22.07 29.70 2.97
C TRP A 549 -21.45 30.96 2.39
N THR A 550 -21.23 30.95 1.07
CA THR A 550 -21.02 32.21 0.36
C THR A 550 -22.39 32.72 0.01
N ASP A 551 -22.70 33.95 0.40
CA ASP A 551 -23.73 34.70 -0.31
C ASP A 551 -23.29 34.65 -1.77
N LEU A 552 -24.12 34.08 -2.66
CA LEU A 552 -24.02 34.48 -4.05
C LEU A 552 -24.16 35.99 -3.95
N GLU A 553 -23.07 36.72 -4.19
CA GLU A 553 -23.22 38.06 -4.69
C GLU A 553 -24.09 37.82 -5.91
N ASP A 554 -25.41 38.08 -5.77
CA ASP A 554 -26.35 38.17 -6.87
C ASP A 554 -25.56 39.02 -7.86
N GLU A 555 -24.99 38.40 -8.91
CA GLU A 555 -24.19 39.12 -9.90
C GLU A 555 -25.09 40.26 -10.28
N ASP A 556 -24.71 41.48 -9.86
CA ASP A 556 -25.62 42.61 -9.81
C ASP A 556 -26.39 42.57 -11.12
N GLU A 557 -27.70 42.25 -11.05
CA GLU A 557 -28.64 42.46 -12.14
C GLU A 557 -28.81 43.99 -12.30
N ASP A 558 -27.70 44.70 -12.30
CA ASP A 558 -27.56 46.06 -12.73
C ASP A 558 -27.70 46.01 -14.26
N GLU A 559 -28.94 46.27 -14.65
CA GLU A 559 -29.23 47.22 -15.72
C GLU A 559 -28.97 46.71 -17.16
N ASP A 560 -29.85 45.84 -17.63
CA ASP A 560 -30.41 46.00 -18.99
C ASP A 560 -31.85 45.46 -19.03
N GLU A 561 -32.73 46.10 -18.24
CA GLU A 561 -34.17 46.14 -18.51
C GLU A 561 -34.41 46.83 -19.87
N THR A 562 -34.16 46.13 -20.96
CA THR A 562 -34.88 46.39 -22.21
C THR A 562 -36.13 45.55 -22.23
N GLU A 563 -37.20 46.17 -21.71
CA GLU A 563 -38.60 45.76 -21.85
C GLU A 563 -38.86 45.01 -23.17
N THR A 564 -39.16 43.71 -23.08
CA THR A 564 -40.04 43.07 -24.07
C THR A 564 -40.91 42.03 -23.39
N GLU A 565 -42.06 42.51 -22.93
CA GLU A 565 -43.20 41.70 -22.52
C GLU A 565 -43.60 40.74 -23.65
N THR A 566 -43.57 39.42 -23.42
CA THR A 566 -44.67 38.50 -23.81
C THR A 566 -44.49 37.07 -23.27
N GLU A 567 -45.33 36.75 -22.28
CA GLU A 567 -46.11 35.50 -22.13
C GLU A 567 -45.40 34.12 -22.24
N THR A 568 -45.37 33.33 -21.16
CA THR A 568 -46.45 32.38 -20.77
C THR A 568 -45.91 31.41 -19.72
N GLU A 569 -46.51 31.49 -18.52
CA GLU A 569 -46.18 30.70 -17.33
C GLU A 569 -46.50 29.21 -17.50
N THR A 570 -45.51 28.36 -17.20
CA THR A 570 -45.76 27.05 -16.58
C THR A 570 -44.67 26.82 -15.54
N GLU A 571 -44.82 27.51 -14.40
CA GLU A 571 -44.01 27.30 -13.21
C GLU A 571 -44.24 25.87 -12.70
N THR A 572 -43.18 25.07 -12.76
CA THR A 572 -43.12 23.78 -12.08
C THR A 572 -42.16 23.95 -10.90
N ASP A 573 -42.73 23.88 -9.69
CA ASP A 573 -42.15 24.04 -8.33
C ASP A 573 -41.00 23.06 -7.96
N THR A 574 -40.06 22.79 -8.87
CA THR A 574 -39.03 21.73 -8.68
C THR A 574 -37.58 22.20 -8.56
N ASP A 575 -37.27 23.50 -8.59
CA ASP A 575 -35.87 23.97 -8.64
C ASP A 575 -35.21 24.31 -7.30
N THR A 576 -35.93 24.28 -6.16
CA THR A 576 -35.36 24.64 -4.85
C THR A 576 -34.33 23.65 -4.29
N GLU A 577 -34.31 22.39 -4.74
CA GLU A 577 -33.29 21.42 -4.30
C GLU A 577 -31.93 21.59 -5.02
N THR A 578 -31.90 22.25 -6.19
CA THR A 578 -30.66 22.40 -6.97
C THR A 578 -29.82 23.60 -6.50
N GLU A 579 -30.46 24.67 -6.02
CA GLU A 579 -29.77 25.90 -5.57
C GLU A 579 -29.01 25.73 -4.24
N LEU A 580 -29.55 24.96 -3.29
CA LEU A 580 -28.90 24.72 -2.00
C LEU A 580 -27.56 23.98 -2.13
N GLY A 581 -27.38 23.19 -3.19
CA GLY A 581 -26.13 22.47 -3.45
C GLY A 581 -25.00 23.35 -3.98
N ALA A 582 -25.32 24.51 -4.57
CA ALA A 582 -24.34 25.41 -5.19
C ALA A 582 -23.69 26.39 -4.20
N LEU A 583 -24.23 26.53 -2.98
CA LEU A 583 -23.87 27.58 -2.01
C LEU A 583 -22.95 27.11 -0.87
N PHE A 584 -22.70 25.81 -0.76
CA PHE A 584 -22.03 25.22 0.40
C PHE A 584 -20.56 24.88 0.10
N HIS A 585 -19.65 25.71 0.60
CA HIS A 585 -18.21 25.62 0.32
C HIS A 585 -17.38 25.40 1.60
N PRO A 586 -17.43 24.18 2.19
CA PRO A 586 -16.73 23.93 3.42
C PRO A 586 -15.21 24.00 3.22
N PRO A 587 -14.45 24.48 4.22
CA PRO A 587 -13.01 24.53 4.12
C PRO A 587 -12.40 23.14 4.15
N LEU A 588 -11.41 22.92 3.30
CA LEU A 588 -10.61 21.70 3.25
C LEU A 588 -9.15 22.07 3.41
N PHE A 589 -8.33 21.15 3.91
CA PHE A 589 -6.88 21.26 3.75
C PHE A 589 -6.37 20.18 2.80
N ALA A 590 -5.36 20.52 2.02
CA ALA A 590 -4.65 19.59 1.16
C ALA A 590 -3.25 19.35 1.71
N ILE A 591 -2.74 18.13 1.54
CA ILE A 591 -1.34 17.81 1.76
C ILE A 591 -0.72 17.51 0.40
N GLU A 592 0.42 18.13 0.11
CA GLU A 592 1.20 17.94 -1.12
C GLU A 592 2.57 17.34 -0.79
N TYR A 593 2.97 16.34 -1.58
CA TYR A 593 4.28 15.70 -1.53
C TYR A 593 4.66 15.12 -2.90
N ASP A 594 5.85 15.46 -3.40
CA ASP A 594 6.43 14.96 -4.65
C ASP A 594 5.46 15.02 -5.85
N GLY A 595 4.74 16.13 -5.97
CA GLY A 595 3.71 16.35 -7.00
C GLY A 595 2.41 15.56 -6.78
N GLY A 596 2.36 14.64 -5.81
CA GLY A 596 1.14 14.01 -5.33
C GLY A 596 0.45 14.85 -4.27
N TRP A 597 -0.86 14.65 -4.10
CA TRP A 597 -1.65 15.40 -3.12
C TRP A 597 -2.83 14.58 -2.59
N ALA A 598 -3.40 15.03 -1.48
CA ALA A 598 -4.64 14.50 -0.92
C ALA A 598 -5.42 15.58 -0.15
N PHE A 599 -6.76 15.52 -0.19
CA PHE A 599 -7.64 16.46 0.50
C PHE A 599 -8.22 15.85 1.78
N SER A 600 -8.33 16.68 2.81
CA SER A 600 -9.09 16.40 4.02
C SER A 600 -10.59 16.38 3.74
N ARG A 601 -11.34 15.99 4.76
CA ARG A 601 -12.76 16.37 4.89
C ARG A 601 -12.86 17.77 5.51
N PRO A 602 -14.05 18.40 5.43
CA PRO A 602 -14.38 19.58 6.22
C PRO A 602 -14.05 19.39 7.71
N PRO A 603 -13.65 20.46 8.42
CA PRO A 603 -13.51 20.41 9.86
C PRO A 603 -14.87 20.12 10.48
N GLY A 604 -14.89 19.24 11.48
CA GLY A 604 -16.09 18.89 12.21
C GLY A 604 -15.74 18.13 13.47
N GLU A 605 -16.58 18.24 14.49
CA GLU A 605 -16.40 17.43 15.69
C GLU A 605 -16.91 16.02 15.42
N ARG A 606 -16.12 15.03 15.84
CA ARG A 606 -16.60 13.66 15.90
C ARG A 606 -17.64 13.59 17.01
N ILE A 607 -18.92 13.60 16.63
CA ILE A 607 -19.97 13.43 17.62
C ILE A 607 -20.30 11.96 17.78
N ASP A 608 -19.81 11.40 18.88
CA ASP A 608 -20.21 10.08 19.34
C ASP A 608 -21.63 10.10 19.94
N ARG A 609 -22.05 11.24 20.54
CA ARG A 609 -23.36 11.44 21.19
C ARG A 609 -23.78 12.92 21.22
N PHE A 610 -25.04 13.21 20.92
CA PHE A 610 -25.68 14.47 21.31
C PHE A 610 -26.59 14.24 22.51
N VAL A 611 -26.42 15.06 23.55
CA VAL A 611 -27.39 15.14 24.64
C VAL A 611 -28.28 16.33 24.34
N LEU A 612 -29.44 16.07 23.74
CA LEU A 612 -30.43 17.12 23.51
C LEU A 612 -31.09 17.47 24.84
N ARG A 613 -30.64 18.57 25.45
CA ARG A 613 -31.31 19.17 26.61
C ARG A 613 -32.55 19.90 26.09
N ASN A 614 -33.72 19.28 26.23
CA ASN A 614 -35.07 19.81 25.93
C ASN A 614 -35.65 19.60 24.51
N ALA A 615 -35.00 18.85 23.61
CA ALA A 615 -35.60 18.63 22.29
C ALA A 615 -36.72 17.57 22.34
N ARG A 616 -37.91 17.93 21.84
CA ARG A 616 -38.89 16.94 21.39
C ARG A 616 -38.63 16.63 19.90
N ARG A 617 -38.37 15.34 19.67
CA ARG A 617 -38.71 14.48 18.52
C ARG A 617 -38.00 14.60 17.16
N ALA A 618 -37.50 15.72 16.65
CA ALA A 618 -36.79 15.69 15.35
C ALA A 618 -35.84 16.88 15.10
N GLY A 619 -34.81 16.68 14.26
CA GLY A 619 -33.92 17.73 13.77
C GLY A 619 -33.12 17.29 12.53
N LEU A 620 -32.35 18.22 11.98
CA LEU A 620 -31.49 17.99 10.82
C LEU A 620 -30.04 18.26 11.23
N ALA A 621 -29.14 17.33 10.95
CA ALA A 621 -27.71 17.47 11.23
C ALA A 621 -26.92 17.48 9.92
N LEU A 622 -26.05 18.47 9.71
CA LEU A 622 -25.18 18.52 8.55
C LEU A 622 -23.94 17.67 8.80
N ALA A 623 -23.70 16.65 7.99
CA ALA A 623 -22.52 15.81 8.07
C ALA A 623 -21.32 16.40 7.35
N ASN A 624 -20.10 16.00 7.74
CA ASN A 624 -18.82 16.38 7.10
C ASN A 624 -18.70 15.98 5.62
N ASP A 625 -19.57 15.11 5.11
CA ASP A 625 -19.65 14.82 3.68
C ASP A 625 -20.68 15.70 2.95
N GLY A 626 -21.17 16.75 3.60
CA GLY A 626 -22.16 17.69 3.07
C GLY A 626 -23.61 17.18 3.13
N ARG A 627 -23.84 15.93 3.59
CA ARG A 627 -25.20 15.38 3.65
C ARG A 627 -25.93 15.86 4.87
N PHE A 628 -27.20 16.22 4.71
CA PHE A 628 -28.10 16.39 5.83
C PHE A 628 -28.61 15.03 6.34
N VAL A 629 -28.48 14.80 7.64
CA VAL A 629 -28.93 13.63 8.37
C VAL A 629 -30.08 14.07 9.26
N ALA A 630 -31.31 13.75 8.84
CA ALA A 630 -32.45 13.87 9.71
C ALA A 630 -32.31 12.89 10.89
N PHE A 631 -32.59 13.35 12.10
CA PHE A 631 -32.64 12.51 13.28
C PHE A 631 -33.96 12.72 14.01
N GLU A 632 -34.51 11.64 14.56
CA GLU A 632 -35.66 11.69 15.45
C GLU A 632 -35.30 11.15 16.82
N THR A 633 -35.78 11.80 17.87
CA THR A 633 -35.53 11.37 19.26
C THR A 633 -36.80 10.77 19.85
N THR A 634 -36.80 9.47 20.12
CA THR A 634 -37.83 8.86 20.96
C THR A 634 -37.52 9.18 22.43
N ALA A 635 -38.51 9.70 23.15
CA ALA A 635 -38.35 10.10 24.54
C ALA A 635 -37.86 8.90 25.37
N GLY A 636 -36.61 8.98 25.84
CA GLY A 636 -35.97 7.94 26.65
C GLY A 636 -34.99 7.03 25.92
N ASP A 637 -34.85 7.11 24.59
CA ASP A 637 -33.89 6.29 23.85
C ASP A 637 -32.60 7.04 23.52
N ARG A 638 -31.49 6.32 23.71
CA ARG A 638 -30.17 6.69 23.21
C ARG A 638 -30.18 6.58 21.69
N ILE A 639 -29.95 7.68 20.98
CA ILE A 639 -29.50 7.58 19.59
C ILE A 639 -28.06 7.06 19.61
N VAL A 640 -27.90 5.78 19.30
CA VAL A 640 -26.60 5.19 18.99
C VAL A 640 -26.45 5.30 17.48
N SER A 641 -25.45 6.04 16.99
CA SER A 641 -25.12 6.00 15.56
C SER A 641 -24.84 4.54 15.20
N GLY A 642 -25.63 4.01 14.26
CA GLY A 642 -25.73 2.58 14.03
C GLY A 642 -24.39 1.92 13.68
N ARG A 643 -24.16 0.73 14.27
CA ARG A 643 -23.11 -0.28 13.99
C ARG A 643 -21.73 0.26 13.60
N GLN A 644 -20.72 -0.05 14.43
CA GLN A 644 -19.27 0.01 14.14
C GLN A 644 -18.97 0.14 12.64
N ARG A 645 -18.88 1.40 12.21
CA ARG A 645 -18.40 1.73 10.89
C ARG A 645 -16.87 1.76 10.94
N ARG A 646 -16.23 1.51 9.81
CA ARG A 646 -14.76 1.57 9.71
C ARG A 646 -14.27 2.97 10.13
N ALA A 647 -13.01 3.10 10.56
CA ALA A 647 -12.44 4.38 11.00
C ALA A 647 -12.57 5.52 9.96
N ASP A 648 -12.72 5.20 8.67
CA ASP A 648 -12.94 6.16 7.60
C ASP A 648 -14.41 6.60 7.42
N GLU A 649 -15.36 6.01 8.14
CA GLU A 649 -16.80 6.24 8.02
C GLU A 649 -17.41 6.98 9.23
N HIS A 650 -16.56 7.55 10.11
CA HIS A 650 -17.04 8.46 11.16
C HIS A 650 -17.65 9.71 10.52
N LEU A 651 -18.99 9.75 10.55
CA LEU A 651 -19.77 10.95 10.25
C LEU A 651 -19.49 11.97 11.36
N GLN A 652 -18.80 13.05 11.02
CA GLN A 652 -18.72 14.23 11.88
C GLN A 652 -19.92 15.11 11.56
N ILE A 653 -20.50 15.75 12.57
CA ILE A 653 -21.61 16.68 12.35
C ILE A 653 -21.05 18.08 12.48
N LEU A 654 -21.30 18.87 11.46
CA LEU A 654 -20.84 20.22 11.25
C LEU A 654 -21.75 21.25 11.93
N GLY A 655 -23.03 20.90 12.08
CA GLY A 655 -24.04 21.71 12.75
C GLY A 655 -25.40 21.00 12.75
N TRP A 656 -26.33 21.44 13.57
CA TRP A 656 -27.72 20.94 13.54
C TRP A 656 -28.71 22.05 13.84
N CYS A 657 -29.94 21.89 13.36
CA CYS A 657 -31.07 22.74 13.71
C CYS A 657 -32.28 21.87 14.12
N SER A 658 -33.12 22.43 15.00
CA SER A 658 -34.43 21.84 15.30
C SER A 658 -35.47 22.39 14.31
N TYR A 659 -36.45 21.57 13.92
CA TYR A 659 -37.48 21.97 12.94
C TYR A 659 -38.41 23.09 13.44
N GLU A 660 -38.42 23.42 14.73
CA GLU A 660 -39.27 24.48 15.29
C GLU A 660 -38.52 25.80 15.53
N ASP A 661 -37.18 25.81 15.43
CA ASP A 661 -36.34 27.00 15.66
C ASP A 661 -36.08 27.84 14.40
N HIS A 662 -36.99 27.83 13.42
CA HIS A 662 -36.96 28.74 12.26
C HIS A 662 -36.99 30.24 12.66
N LEU A 663 -36.98 30.58 13.95
CA LEU A 663 -36.97 31.94 14.49
C LEU A 663 -35.87 32.22 15.54
N CYS A 664 -34.88 31.36 15.78
CA CYS A 664 -33.77 31.72 16.68
C CYS A 664 -32.42 31.06 16.34
N PRO A 665 -31.45 31.79 15.75
CA PRO A 665 -30.16 31.23 15.31
C PRO A 665 -29.12 31.00 16.42
N GLU A 666 -29.45 31.16 17.71
CA GLU A 666 -28.46 31.27 18.79
C GLU A 666 -28.51 30.10 19.79
N GLN A 667 -28.25 28.87 19.32
CA GLN A 667 -27.78 27.81 20.23
C GLN A 667 -26.44 27.27 19.72
N GLU A 668 -25.36 27.85 20.26
CA GLU A 668 -24.01 27.31 20.11
C GLU A 668 -23.90 25.97 20.85
N ALA A 669 -23.35 24.96 20.17
CA ALA A 669 -22.93 23.72 20.80
C ALA A 669 -21.79 24.01 21.79
N ALA A 670 -21.92 23.53 23.03
CA ALA A 670 -20.90 23.60 24.07
C ALA A 670 -20.11 22.30 24.16
#